data_AF-A0A9P6HXK2-F1
#
_entry.id   AF-A0A9P6HXK2-F1
#
_cell.length_a   1.000
_cell.length_b   1.000
_cell.length_c   1.000
_cell.angle_alpha   90.00
_cell.angle_beta   90.00
_cell.angle_gamma   90.00
#
_symmetry.space_group_name_H-M   'P 1'
#
loop_
_entity.id
_entity.type
_entity.pdbx_description
1 polymer ?
#
loop_
_entity_poly.entity_id
_entity_poly.type
_entity_poly.pdbx_seq_one_letter_code
_entity_poly.pdbx_strand_id
1 'polypeptide(L)'
;MKEHNTTIHWHGLSMRMAPFSDGTPAASQWPIAPENFFDYEVYPLRSESGTYFYHSHVGFQAMTAAGPLIIEDRAEPPYAYDEERIILLSDYFNKTDAQIEKGLISTPFTWSGETNAVLINGVGVSIDETAGKGNCKLPVIDVEPGKTYRMRFIGGTALSLVQMGIVDHDNFTIILADGSYTKPHTEKFMQLSSGQRFDAIFTTKSEQELIGTTDYLIQLETKDRPKVYQGYGVLRYSKTKVQISKAPATPPLSLSNKTYEWAEYALEPLKPNNFPKASEVTRRIHIDNRQLATQTTIWQINGLQWNETSSPYPGDKPYLINIFENGPSAMPNYTAALNNKGWDPTTLTWPAKLGEVLEIILENTGSLVNANGGVDFHPWHAHGGHFWDIGSGNGTYNATENEEKLKNYNPVRRDTTNLYRYGEKTTSGSNAGWRAWRLRVEDAGVWMIHCHILQHMVMGMQTVWVMGDYQDITGIPFVDAAGYLEYNGNATGNATYAPTVLLYGAGRAIYNVYFHPLSQYPGPRLWAISRLPWNLVNLKGSLAFRIQELHEKYGPVVRIAPDELSFTSSAAWKKIYGQRSPEFSKCFDGRGIAGPGATNPAVRNGGIVTADQEPHARLRKAVLPAFSERALREQEEILQLYASKLVEKLRSSSESGTPQDMVKWFSLTAFDVISDLAFGQAAGCLDDASQPWLQVIGTRAQGIVRYQFAIYYGLEKWLEWLAPKAQKLALKKHGELTAAKVKRRLQQTENKKDFMSYILENPQADLSNADLVRMASAFIVAGSGTAATALSGITYFLCKSPDKYAKLTEEIRGAFSTEEEITMTSTGELRYLKATIEEGLRIYPPSPSALPRFVPGAGEDIDGKWVPGGTAVGVHQLSASRSKHNWTNPNDFIPERWMDESSFDSDDRSASQPFSFGPRNCIGKSMAYAELRIVLAKLLWNFDLELVDSSEDWVRQQKIYLIWQKVPLMAKCRPRL
;
A
#
# COMPACT_ATOMS: atom_id res chain seq x y z
N MET A 1 20.54 -25.73 1.32
CA MET A 1 20.74 -27.15 0.93
C MET A 1 22.02 -27.67 1.58
N LYS A 2 22.19 -28.99 1.75
CA LYS A 2 23.34 -29.57 2.49
C LYS A 2 24.58 -29.87 1.64
N GLU A 3 24.40 -30.11 0.35
CA GLU A 3 25.48 -30.65 -0.52
C GLU A 3 25.71 -29.81 -1.78
N HIS A 4 24.86 -28.83 -2.06
CA HIS A 4 24.90 -28.06 -3.30
C HIS A 4 24.82 -26.55 -3.06
N ASN A 5 25.59 -25.82 -3.86
CA ASN A 5 25.42 -24.39 -4.03
C ASN A 5 24.02 -24.07 -4.58
N THR A 6 23.53 -22.86 -4.32
CA THR A 6 22.25 -22.39 -4.85
C THR A 6 22.28 -20.89 -5.09
N THR A 7 21.34 -20.39 -5.87
CA THR A 7 20.97 -18.98 -5.95
C THR A 7 19.46 -18.93 -6.15
N ILE A 8 18.84 -17.76 -6.07
CA ILE A 8 17.42 -17.57 -6.33
C ILE A 8 17.28 -16.39 -7.28
N HIS A 9 16.81 -16.69 -8.49
CA HIS A 9 16.41 -15.67 -9.45
C HIS A 9 14.94 -15.31 -9.24
N TRP A 10 14.64 -14.01 -9.26
CA TRP A 10 13.29 -13.45 -9.10
C TRP A 10 12.65 -13.23 -10.47
N HIS A 11 12.27 -14.33 -11.12
CA HIS A 11 11.83 -14.36 -12.52
C HIS A 11 10.79 -13.29 -12.85
N GLY A 12 11.19 -12.38 -13.74
CA GLY A 12 10.37 -11.29 -14.24
C GLY A 12 10.46 -9.98 -13.45
N LEU A 13 11.17 -9.91 -12.33
CA LEU A 13 11.52 -8.64 -11.71
C LEU A 13 12.78 -8.06 -12.36
N SER A 14 12.81 -6.75 -12.59
CA SER A 14 13.95 -6.11 -13.25
C SER A 14 15.22 -6.08 -12.40
N MET A 15 15.12 -6.19 -11.07
CA MET A 15 16.25 -6.15 -10.13
C MET A 15 17.18 -4.93 -10.28
N ARG A 16 16.77 -3.89 -11.02
CA ARG A 16 17.56 -2.71 -11.41
C ARG A 16 18.18 -1.93 -10.26
N MET A 17 17.56 -1.96 -9.07
CA MET A 17 18.05 -1.28 -7.87
C MET A 17 18.92 -2.16 -6.98
N ALA A 18 18.97 -3.46 -7.25
CA ALA A 18 19.83 -4.42 -6.54
C ALA A 18 20.35 -5.51 -7.49
N PRO A 19 21.16 -5.18 -8.52
CA PRO A 19 21.72 -6.18 -9.43
C PRO A 19 22.40 -7.39 -8.75
N PHE A 20 23.09 -7.22 -7.62
CA PHE A 20 23.68 -8.34 -6.86
C PHE A 20 22.65 -9.35 -6.30
N SER A 21 21.37 -9.00 -6.31
CA SER A 21 20.26 -9.87 -5.88
C SER A 21 19.51 -10.51 -7.06
N ASP A 22 20.01 -10.37 -8.29
CA ASP A 22 19.41 -10.98 -9.48
C ASP A 22 19.49 -12.52 -9.44
N GLY A 23 20.43 -13.10 -8.69
CA GLY A 23 20.49 -14.54 -8.46
C GLY A 23 21.26 -15.32 -9.52
N THR A 24 22.08 -14.66 -10.34
CA THR A 24 22.83 -15.29 -11.43
C THR A 24 24.32 -15.52 -11.04
N PRO A 25 24.74 -16.77 -10.73
CA PRO A 25 25.96 -17.09 -10.00
C PRO A 25 27.29 -16.76 -10.72
N ALA A 26 27.27 -16.58 -12.05
CA ALA A 26 28.44 -16.19 -12.84
C ALA A 26 28.33 -14.76 -13.38
N ALA A 27 27.14 -14.15 -13.35
CA ALA A 27 26.89 -12.84 -13.91
C ALA A 27 26.86 -11.75 -12.83
N SER A 28 25.93 -11.84 -11.89
CA SER A 28 25.66 -10.77 -10.93
C SER A 28 26.08 -11.08 -9.49
N GLN A 29 26.05 -12.35 -9.08
CA GLN A 29 26.11 -12.74 -7.67
C GLN A 29 27.04 -13.95 -7.46
N TRP A 30 27.66 -14.07 -6.29
CA TRP A 30 28.27 -15.34 -5.87
C TRP A 30 27.21 -16.44 -5.62
N PRO A 31 27.51 -17.72 -5.89
CA PRO A 31 26.63 -18.80 -5.46
C PRO A 31 26.58 -18.87 -3.93
N ILE A 32 25.39 -19.16 -3.39
CA ILE A 32 25.18 -19.39 -1.96
C ILE A 32 25.70 -20.79 -1.62
N ALA A 33 26.70 -20.87 -0.74
CA ALA A 33 27.27 -22.14 -0.30
C ALA A 33 26.23 -23.02 0.44
N PRO A 34 26.44 -24.35 0.52
CA PRO A 34 25.61 -25.22 1.34
C PRO A 34 25.56 -24.72 2.79
N GLU A 35 24.39 -24.86 3.42
CA GLU A 35 24.11 -24.43 4.80
C GLU A 35 24.27 -22.92 5.10
N ASN A 36 24.48 -22.10 4.06
CA ASN A 36 24.51 -20.65 4.16
C ASN A 36 23.17 -20.02 3.72
N PHE A 37 22.97 -18.78 4.15
CA PHE A 37 21.85 -17.92 3.79
C PHE A 37 22.37 -16.67 3.08
N PHE A 38 21.55 -16.07 2.22
CA PHE A 38 21.84 -14.81 1.51
C PHE A 38 20.62 -13.90 1.61
N ASP A 39 20.84 -12.65 1.95
CA ASP A 39 19.77 -11.65 2.03
C ASP A 39 19.60 -10.96 0.67
N TYR A 40 18.54 -11.34 -0.03
CA TYR A 40 18.15 -10.70 -1.29
C TYR A 40 17.46 -9.36 -1.03
N GLU A 41 17.94 -8.32 -1.70
CA GLU A 41 17.27 -7.02 -1.75
C GLU A 41 16.35 -6.95 -2.98
N VAL A 42 15.06 -6.69 -2.77
CA VAL A 42 14.06 -6.66 -3.85
C VAL A 42 13.27 -5.35 -3.74
N TYR A 43 13.40 -4.49 -4.76
CA TYR A 43 12.80 -3.15 -4.80
C TYR A 43 11.85 -2.96 -5.99
N PRO A 44 10.67 -3.59 -5.98
CA PRO A 44 9.73 -3.50 -7.10
C PRO A 44 9.14 -2.09 -7.22
N LEU A 45 8.92 -1.63 -8.45
CA LEU A 45 8.11 -0.45 -8.74
C LEU A 45 6.64 -0.73 -8.42
N ARG A 46 5.90 0.36 -8.22
CA ARG A 46 4.43 0.28 -8.18
C ARG A 46 3.82 -0.27 -9.47
N SER A 47 4.52 -0.18 -10.59
CA SER A 47 4.10 -0.71 -11.89
C SER A 47 4.45 -2.19 -12.08
N GLU A 48 5.22 -2.79 -11.18
CA GLU A 48 5.64 -4.20 -11.22
C GLU A 48 4.72 -5.08 -10.34
N SER A 49 3.45 -4.72 -10.13
CA SER A 49 2.46 -5.62 -9.51
C SER A 49 2.02 -6.70 -10.50
N GLY A 50 1.83 -7.94 -10.03
CA GLY A 50 1.48 -9.05 -10.91
C GLY A 50 1.93 -10.42 -10.43
N THR A 51 1.96 -11.37 -11.37
CA THR A 51 2.39 -12.75 -11.18
C THR A 51 3.84 -12.93 -11.61
N TYR A 52 4.67 -13.33 -10.66
CA TYR A 52 6.06 -13.69 -10.82
C TYR A 52 6.28 -15.07 -10.21
N PHE A 53 7.51 -15.56 -10.30
CA PHE A 53 7.94 -16.73 -9.55
C PHE A 53 9.43 -16.60 -9.25
N TYR A 54 9.91 -17.43 -8.35
CA TYR A 54 11.34 -17.56 -8.11
C TYR A 54 11.78 -18.96 -8.49
N HIS A 55 13.02 -19.11 -8.92
CA HIS A 55 13.65 -20.40 -9.14
C HIS A 55 15.15 -20.35 -8.90
N SER A 56 15.77 -21.50 -8.62
CA SER A 56 17.23 -21.58 -8.56
C SER A 56 17.86 -21.39 -9.93
N HIS A 57 18.97 -20.65 -9.97
CA HIS A 57 19.75 -20.43 -11.19
C HIS A 57 21.05 -21.27 -11.20
N VAL A 58 21.12 -22.32 -10.36
CA VAL A 58 22.28 -23.23 -10.34
C VAL A 58 21.89 -24.55 -11.01
N GLY A 59 22.51 -24.84 -12.15
CA GLY A 59 22.31 -26.11 -12.87
C GLY A 59 20.83 -26.35 -13.23
N PHE A 60 20.32 -27.52 -12.86
CA PHE A 60 18.94 -27.96 -13.12
C PHE A 60 18.00 -27.73 -11.91
N GLN A 61 18.49 -27.09 -10.84
CA GLN A 61 17.76 -26.89 -9.59
C GLN A 61 16.50 -26.04 -9.73
N ALA A 62 16.30 -25.33 -10.85
CA ALA A 62 15.06 -24.61 -11.13
C ALA A 62 13.81 -25.53 -11.04
N MET A 63 13.99 -26.85 -11.23
CA MET A 63 12.91 -27.84 -11.10
C MET A 63 12.64 -28.29 -9.67
N THR A 64 13.60 -28.14 -8.77
CA THR A 64 13.52 -28.63 -7.39
C THR A 64 13.39 -27.49 -6.38
N ALA A 65 13.83 -26.28 -6.72
CA ALA A 65 13.77 -25.09 -5.92
C ALA A 65 13.12 -23.94 -6.71
N ALA A 66 11.79 -23.93 -6.76
CA ALA A 66 10.99 -22.87 -7.37
C ALA A 66 9.64 -22.69 -6.69
N GLY A 67 9.02 -21.53 -6.85
CA GLY A 67 7.69 -21.26 -6.32
C GLY A 67 7.10 -19.93 -6.79
N PRO A 68 5.77 -19.77 -6.69
CA PRO A 68 5.09 -18.54 -7.11
C PRO A 68 5.49 -17.36 -6.22
N LEU A 69 5.56 -16.17 -6.83
CA LEU A 69 5.78 -14.89 -6.16
C LEU A 69 4.73 -13.89 -6.66
N ILE A 70 3.85 -13.43 -5.78
CA ILE A 70 2.79 -12.48 -6.16
C ILE A 70 3.10 -11.11 -5.55
N ILE A 71 3.17 -10.09 -6.40
CA ILE A 71 3.26 -8.69 -5.96
C ILE A 71 1.86 -8.08 -6.07
N GLU A 72 1.24 -7.81 -4.92
CA GLU A 72 -0.10 -7.22 -4.88
C GLU A 72 -0.11 -5.78 -5.40
N ASP A 73 -1.19 -5.42 -6.11
CA ASP A 73 -1.48 -4.03 -6.46
C ASP A 73 -1.68 -3.20 -5.18
N ARG A 74 -1.02 -2.02 -5.12
CA ARG A 74 -1.24 -1.07 -4.03
C ARG A 74 -2.65 -0.45 -4.07
N ALA A 75 -3.19 -0.29 -5.28
CA ALA A 75 -4.55 0.17 -5.53
C ALA A 75 -5.44 -1.03 -5.87
N GLU A 76 -6.73 -0.80 -6.05
CA GLU A 76 -7.62 -1.84 -6.58
C GLU A 76 -7.15 -2.30 -7.97
N PRO A 77 -7.02 -3.61 -8.22
CA PRO A 77 -6.64 -4.14 -9.52
C PRO A 77 -7.58 -3.61 -10.62
N PRO A 78 -7.09 -3.40 -11.85
CA PRO A 78 -7.90 -2.85 -12.94
C PRO A 78 -9.04 -3.75 -13.40
N TYR A 79 -9.00 -5.03 -13.03
CA TYR A 79 -10.02 -6.03 -13.37
C TYR A 79 -10.58 -6.62 -12.09
N ALA A 80 -11.91 -6.66 -11.98
CA ALA A 80 -12.60 -7.21 -10.83
C ALA A 80 -12.57 -8.74 -10.85
N TYR A 81 -12.41 -9.34 -9.66
CA TYR A 81 -12.50 -10.77 -9.42
C TYR A 81 -12.86 -11.01 -7.95
N ASP A 82 -13.42 -12.17 -7.65
CA ASP A 82 -13.81 -12.57 -6.29
C ASP A 82 -12.64 -13.23 -5.55
N GLU A 83 -11.89 -14.09 -6.24
CA GLU A 83 -10.81 -14.91 -5.68
C GLU A 83 -9.68 -15.17 -6.69
N GLU A 84 -8.56 -15.72 -6.21
CA GLU A 84 -7.41 -16.07 -7.05
C GLU A 84 -7.10 -17.57 -6.99
N ARG A 85 -6.56 -18.11 -8.08
CA ARG A 85 -6.02 -19.48 -8.13
C ARG A 85 -4.68 -19.47 -8.85
N ILE A 86 -3.66 -20.03 -8.21
CA ILE A 86 -2.33 -20.21 -8.81
C ILE A 86 -2.31 -21.55 -9.54
N ILE A 87 -1.75 -21.56 -10.75
CA ILE A 87 -1.57 -22.72 -11.61
C ILE A 87 -0.11 -22.71 -12.04
N LEU A 88 0.74 -23.32 -11.21
CA LEU A 88 2.15 -23.56 -11.50
C LEU A 88 2.28 -24.88 -12.25
N LEU A 89 2.68 -24.80 -13.53
CA LEU A 89 3.02 -25.95 -14.35
C LEU A 89 4.50 -26.26 -14.19
N SER A 90 4.84 -27.51 -13.90
CA SER A 90 6.24 -27.96 -13.77
C SER A 90 6.43 -29.33 -14.41
N ASP A 91 7.62 -29.56 -14.98
CA ASP A 91 8.00 -30.89 -15.46
C ASP A 91 8.40 -31.80 -14.29
N TYR A 92 8.22 -33.10 -14.49
CA TYR A 92 8.71 -34.13 -13.60
C TYR A 92 9.61 -35.09 -14.38
N PHE A 93 10.82 -35.29 -13.90
CA PHE A 93 11.76 -36.29 -14.43
C PHE A 93 12.01 -37.37 -13.38
N ASN A 94 12.11 -38.63 -13.82
CA ASN A 94 12.47 -39.75 -12.97
C ASN A 94 13.98 -39.88 -12.69
N LYS A 95 14.77 -38.91 -13.16
CA LYS A 95 16.22 -38.78 -12.93
C LYS A 95 16.47 -37.60 -12.00
N THR A 96 17.53 -37.69 -11.21
CA THR A 96 18.01 -36.56 -10.39
C THR A 96 18.61 -35.46 -11.25
N ASP A 97 18.57 -34.22 -10.76
CA ASP A 97 19.18 -33.03 -11.37
C ASP A 97 20.64 -33.32 -11.79
N ALA A 98 21.45 -33.85 -10.88
CA ALA A 98 22.84 -34.20 -11.13
C ALA A 98 23.05 -35.26 -12.24
N GLN A 99 22.14 -36.24 -12.36
CA GLN A 99 22.21 -37.23 -13.44
C GLN A 99 21.89 -36.60 -14.79
N ILE A 100 20.92 -35.69 -14.84
CA ILE A 100 20.55 -34.97 -16.06
C ILE A 100 21.72 -34.08 -16.50
N GLU A 101 22.21 -33.21 -15.60
CA GLU A 101 23.33 -32.31 -15.88
C GLU A 101 24.56 -33.06 -16.39
N LYS A 102 24.98 -34.11 -15.65
CA LYS A 102 26.13 -34.93 -16.02
C LYS A 102 25.99 -35.54 -17.41
N GLY A 103 24.78 -35.97 -17.80
CA GLY A 103 24.51 -36.53 -19.12
C GLY A 103 24.57 -35.50 -20.24
N LEU A 104 24.05 -34.29 -20.00
CA LEU A 104 24.01 -33.21 -21.00
C LEU A 104 25.41 -32.70 -21.35
N ILE A 105 26.34 -32.73 -20.41
CA ILE A 105 27.72 -32.27 -20.61
C ILE A 105 28.72 -33.41 -20.85
N SER A 106 28.31 -34.68 -20.79
CA SER A 106 29.22 -35.82 -20.97
C SER A 106 29.64 -36.01 -22.43
N THR A 107 30.78 -36.69 -22.60
CA THR A 107 31.21 -37.26 -23.89
C THR A 107 31.28 -38.79 -23.74
N PRO A 108 30.41 -39.57 -24.41
CA PRO A 108 29.36 -39.15 -25.33
C PRO A 108 28.19 -38.43 -24.64
N PHE A 109 27.50 -37.57 -25.39
CA PHE A 109 26.30 -36.84 -24.95
C PHE A 109 25.16 -37.81 -24.58
N THR A 110 24.46 -37.52 -23.48
CA THR A 110 23.27 -38.26 -23.05
C THR A 110 22.11 -37.30 -22.77
N TRP A 111 21.02 -37.42 -23.54
CA TRP A 111 19.82 -36.60 -23.35
C TRP A 111 19.11 -36.91 -22.03
N SER A 112 18.46 -35.89 -21.44
CA SER A 112 17.63 -36.05 -20.24
C SER A 112 16.50 -37.06 -20.47
N GLY A 113 15.97 -37.12 -21.69
CA GLY A 113 14.67 -37.72 -22.00
C GLY A 113 13.56 -36.67 -21.93
N GLU A 114 12.36 -37.06 -22.34
CA GLU A 114 11.16 -36.25 -22.22
C GLU A 114 10.62 -36.25 -20.78
N THR A 115 9.74 -35.31 -20.47
CA THR A 115 9.08 -35.23 -19.16
C THR A 115 8.27 -36.50 -18.88
N ASN A 116 8.34 -37.00 -17.64
CA ASN A 116 7.53 -38.13 -17.18
C ASN A 116 6.13 -37.67 -16.74
N ALA A 117 5.97 -36.42 -16.32
CA ALA A 117 4.67 -35.82 -16.05
C ALA A 117 4.75 -34.29 -16.14
N VAL A 118 3.63 -33.65 -16.47
CA VAL A 118 3.43 -32.23 -16.17
C VAL A 118 2.58 -32.14 -14.91
N LEU A 119 3.11 -31.47 -13.89
CA LEU A 119 2.46 -31.29 -12.60
C LEU A 119 1.72 -29.95 -12.58
N ILE A 120 0.52 -29.93 -12.01
CA ILE A 120 -0.18 -28.70 -11.59
C ILE A 120 0.02 -28.56 -10.09
N ASN A 121 0.68 -27.48 -9.66
CA ASN A 121 0.95 -27.19 -8.25
C ASN A 121 1.60 -28.37 -7.50
N GLY A 122 2.54 -29.06 -8.17
CA GLY A 122 3.27 -30.22 -7.61
C GLY A 122 2.51 -31.55 -7.64
N VAL A 123 1.32 -31.62 -8.23
CA VAL A 123 0.52 -32.85 -8.36
C VAL A 123 0.32 -33.21 -9.83
N GLY A 124 0.54 -34.47 -10.17
CA GLY A 124 0.34 -35.02 -11.50
C GLY A 124 0.45 -36.54 -11.50
N VAL A 125 0.26 -37.15 -12.67
CA VAL A 125 0.34 -38.60 -12.85
C VAL A 125 1.41 -38.90 -13.87
N SER A 126 2.41 -39.69 -13.48
CA SER A 126 3.49 -40.09 -14.37
C SER A 126 2.99 -40.94 -15.53
N ILE A 127 3.71 -40.88 -16.66
CA ILE A 127 3.64 -41.90 -17.70
C ILE A 127 3.78 -43.28 -17.02
N ASP A 128 2.92 -44.21 -17.42
CA ASP A 128 2.80 -45.58 -16.88
C ASP A 128 2.13 -45.73 -15.51
N GLU A 129 1.69 -44.64 -14.88
CA GLU A 129 0.88 -44.67 -13.66
C GLU A 129 -0.61 -44.46 -13.92
N THR A 130 -1.44 -44.82 -12.94
CA THR A 130 -2.91 -44.65 -13.02
C THR A 130 -3.42 -43.89 -11.81
N ALA A 131 -4.14 -42.79 -12.06
CA ALA A 131 -4.82 -42.03 -11.02
C ALA A 131 -5.75 -42.92 -10.18
N GLY A 132 -5.72 -42.73 -8.85
CA GLY A 132 -6.54 -43.46 -7.89
C GLY A 132 -5.95 -44.80 -7.44
N LYS A 133 -4.74 -45.17 -7.87
CA LYS A 133 -3.98 -46.33 -7.36
C LYS A 133 -2.88 -45.85 -6.42
N GLY A 134 -2.86 -46.34 -5.18
CA GLY A 134 -1.88 -45.92 -4.17
C GLY A 134 -2.00 -44.42 -3.83
N ASN A 135 -0.88 -43.68 -3.90
CA ASN A 135 -0.83 -42.25 -3.61
C ASN A 135 -1.02 -41.35 -4.84
N CYS A 136 -1.12 -41.90 -6.07
CA CYS A 136 -1.23 -41.13 -7.30
C CYS A 136 -2.65 -40.56 -7.48
N LYS A 137 -2.77 -39.23 -7.58
CA LYS A 137 -4.05 -38.52 -7.65
C LYS A 137 -4.03 -37.47 -8.77
N LEU A 138 -5.20 -37.20 -9.35
CA LEU A 138 -5.36 -36.06 -10.24
C LEU A 138 -5.20 -34.75 -9.45
N PRO A 139 -4.50 -33.73 -10.00
CA PRO A 139 -4.54 -32.40 -9.44
C PRO A 139 -5.97 -31.85 -9.46
N VAL A 140 -6.34 -31.11 -8.41
CA VAL A 140 -7.68 -30.53 -8.27
C VAL A 140 -7.54 -29.02 -8.07
N ILE A 141 -8.32 -28.25 -8.84
CA ILE A 141 -8.52 -26.80 -8.66
C ILE A 141 -9.95 -26.61 -8.17
N ASP A 142 -10.11 -26.24 -6.90
CA ASP A 142 -11.43 -26.00 -6.31
C ASP A 142 -11.92 -24.58 -6.61
N VAL A 143 -13.16 -24.48 -7.06
CA VAL A 143 -13.88 -23.24 -7.33
C VAL A 143 -15.30 -23.30 -6.76
N GLU A 144 -15.95 -22.15 -6.69
CA GLU A 144 -17.34 -22.01 -6.26
C GLU A 144 -18.21 -21.52 -7.43
N PRO A 145 -19.46 -21.98 -7.54
CA PRO A 145 -20.35 -21.58 -8.62
C PRO A 145 -20.59 -20.07 -8.69
N GLY A 146 -20.63 -19.51 -9.90
CA GLY A 146 -20.96 -18.10 -10.17
C GLY A 146 -19.89 -17.07 -9.75
N LYS A 147 -18.73 -17.50 -9.25
CA LYS A 147 -17.61 -16.61 -8.92
C LYS A 147 -16.70 -16.38 -10.13
N THR A 148 -16.05 -15.23 -10.13
CA THR A 148 -15.00 -14.86 -11.08
C THR A 148 -13.63 -14.96 -10.41
N TYR A 149 -12.74 -15.74 -11.02
CA TYR A 149 -11.39 -15.99 -10.52
C TYR A 149 -10.34 -15.28 -11.37
N ARG A 150 -9.32 -14.71 -10.72
CA ARG A 150 -8.03 -14.41 -11.37
C ARG A 150 -7.17 -15.67 -11.31
N MET A 151 -7.11 -16.41 -12.41
CA MET A 151 -6.25 -17.57 -12.57
C MET A 151 -4.85 -17.10 -12.98
N ARG A 152 -3.84 -17.44 -12.18
CA ARG A 152 -2.44 -17.03 -12.34
C ARG A 152 -1.62 -18.22 -12.84
N PHE A 153 -1.33 -18.24 -14.13
CA PHE A 153 -0.59 -19.31 -14.81
C PHE A 153 0.91 -19.01 -14.80
N ILE A 154 1.71 -19.98 -14.35
CA ILE A 154 3.17 -19.88 -14.26
C ILE A 154 3.81 -21.09 -14.93
N GLY A 155 4.66 -20.84 -15.92
CA GLY A 155 5.39 -21.86 -16.68
C GLY A 155 6.70 -22.22 -16.01
N GLY A 156 6.67 -22.86 -14.84
CA GLY A 156 7.85 -23.41 -14.17
C GLY A 156 8.33 -24.74 -14.76
N THR A 157 8.18 -24.95 -16.07
CA THR A 157 8.59 -26.17 -16.78
C THR A 157 10.09 -26.14 -17.08
N ALA A 158 10.73 -27.29 -17.30
CA ALA A 158 12.14 -27.35 -17.73
C ALA A 158 12.26 -27.35 -19.25
N LEU A 159 11.32 -28.02 -19.91
CA LEU A 159 11.42 -28.44 -21.31
C LEU A 159 10.08 -28.26 -22.04
N SER A 160 8.96 -28.39 -21.33
CA SER A 160 7.65 -28.51 -21.94
C SER A 160 7.00 -27.17 -22.28
N LEU A 161 6.57 -27.02 -23.54
CA LEU A 161 5.48 -26.12 -23.94
C LEU A 161 4.17 -26.83 -23.69
N VAL A 162 3.27 -26.26 -22.89
CA VAL A 162 2.04 -26.93 -22.46
C VAL A 162 0.81 -26.18 -22.97
N GLN A 163 -0.12 -26.90 -23.57
CA GLN A 163 -1.49 -26.43 -23.77
C GLN A 163 -2.41 -27.02 -22.70
N MET A 164 -3.25 -26.18 -22.09
CA MET A 164 -4.17 -26.54 -21.01
C MET A 164 -5.59 -26.05 -21.34
N GLY A 165 -6.54 -26.99 -21.37
CA GLY A 165 -7.97 -26.68 -21.51
C GLY A 165 -8.81 -27.32 -20.41
N ILE A 166 -10.03 -26.83 -20.24
CA ILE A 166 -11.01 -27.38 -19.29
C ILE A 166 -12.27 -27.74 -20.07
N VAL A 167 -12.76 -28.97 -19.90
CA VAL A 167 -13.97 -29.44 -20.58
C VAL A 167 -15.16 -28.55 -20.24
N ASP A 168 -15.89 -28.14 -21.27
CA ASP A 168 -17.03 -27.21 -21.22
C ASP A 168 -16.72 -25.84 -20.61
N HIS A 169 -15.46 -25.37 -20.66
CA HIS A 169 -15.06 -24.02 -20.29
C HIS A 169 -14.02 -23.48 -21.28
N ASP A 170 -14.42 -22.48 -22.08
CA ASP A 170 -13.62 -21.91 -23.17
C ASP A 170 -13.40 -20.39 -23.03
N ASN A 171 -13.46 -19.88 -21.80
CA ASN A 171 -13.53 -18.45 -21.47
C ASN A 171 -12.31 -17.91 -20.69
N PHE A 172 -11.08 -18.26 -21.08
CA PHE A 172 -9.87 -17.70 -20.44
C PHE A 172 -9.60 -16.29 -20.94
N THR A 173 -9.95 -15.26 -20.17
CA THR A 173 -9.74 -13.87 -20.58
C THR A 173 -8.43 -13.34 -20.01
N ILE A 174 -7.36 -13.40 -20.79
CA ILE A 174 -6.02 -12.91 -20.45
C ILE A 174 -6.07 -11.40 -20.17
N ILE A 175 -5.53 -11.01 -19.02
CA ILE A 175 -5.49 -9.62 -18.54
C ILE A 175 -4.09 -9.15 -18.14
N LEU A 176 -3.13 -10.07 -18.04
CA LEU A 176 -1.74 -9.78 -17.71
C LEU A 176 -0.84 -10.80 -18.38
N ALA A 177 0.29 -10.35 -18.91
CA ALA A 177 1.32 -11.20 -19.48
C ALA A 177 2.68 -10.75 -18.95
N ASP A 178 3.45 -11.67 -18.35
CA ASP A 178 4.80 -11.45 -17.81
C ASP A 178 4.93 -10.17 -16.95
N GLY A 179 4.03 -10.02 -15.98
CA GLY A 179 4.02 -8.87 -15.05
C GLY A 179 3.37 -7.59 -15.59
N SER A 180 2.98 -7.55 -16.88
CA SER A 180 2.39 -6.35 -17.49
C SER A 180 0.91 -6.51 -17.80
N TYR A 181 0.08 -5.59 -17.30
CA TYR A 181 -1.36 -5.56 -17.61
C TYR A 181 -1.65 -5.33 -19.10
N THR A 182 -2.50 -6.17 -19.66
CA THR A 182 -2.98 -6.11 -21.04
C THR A 182 -4.42 -5.61 -21.09
N LYS A 183 -4.88 -5.18 -22.26
CA LYS A 183 -6.32 -5.19 -22.58
C LYS A 183 -6.82 -6.65 -22.55
N PRO A 184 -8.10 -6.89 -22.25
CA PRO A 184 -8.63 -8.26 -22.19
C PRO A 184 -8.54 -8.95 -23.54
N HIS A 185 -8.03 -10.18 -23.56
CA HIS A 185 -8.00 -11.05 -24.74
C HIS A 185 -8.45 -12.46 -24.36
N THR A 186 -9.46 -13.02 -25.03
CA THR A 186 -10.05 -14.30 -24.64
C THR A 186 -9.53 -15.44 -25.51
N GLU A 187 -9.09 -16.51 -24.86
CA GLU A 187 -8.63 -17.76 -25.46
C GLU A 187 -9.44 -18.95 -24.95
N LYS A 188 -9.57 -19.99 -25.79
CA LYS A 188 -10.30 -21.22 -25.42
C LYS A 188 -9.49 -22.15 -24.54
N PHE A 189 -8.18 -22.04 -24.61
CA PHE A 189 -7.21 -22.81 -23.83
C PHE A 189 -6.00 -21.92 -23.55
N MET A 190 -5.26 -22.23 -22.51
CA MET A 190 -4.01 -21.56 -22.19
C MET A 190 -2.83 -22.29 -22.83
N GLN A 191 -1.89 -21.56 -23.42
CA GLN A 191 -0.61 -22.08 -23.85
C GLN A 191 0.50 -21.42 -23.04
N LEU A 192 1.40 -22.22 -22.49
CA LEU A 192 2.43 -21.73 -21.58
C LEU A 192 3.75 -22.45 -21.83
N SER A 193 4.78 -21.68 -22.12
CA SER A 193 6.16 -22.16 -22.20
C SER A 193 6.90 -21.91 -20.90
N SER A 194 8.10 -22.47 -20.80
CA SER A 194 8.98 -22.25 -19.66
C SER A 194 9.31 -20.76 -19.48
N GLY A 195 9.21 -20.25 -18.25
CA GLY A 195 9.43 -18.85 -17.87
C GLY A 195 8.25 -17.89 -18.13
N GLN A 196 7.25 -18.28 -18.94
CA GLN A 196 6.11 -17.41 -19.22
C GLN A 196 5.11 -17.36 -18.06
N ARG A 197 4.41 -16.24 -17.92
CA ARG A 197 3.30 -16.08 -16.98
C ARG A 197 2.14 -15.33 -17.62
N PHE A 198 0.93 -15.76 -17.30
CA PHE A 198 -0.30 -15.07 -17.69
C PHE A 198 -1.28 -15.06 -16.53
N ASP A 199 -2.02 -13.95 -16.38
CA ASP A 199 -3.23 -13.97 -15.57
C ASP A 199 -4.44 -13.92 -16.48
N ALA A 200 -5.44 -14.75 -16.20
CA ALA A 200 -6.72 -14.74 -16.89
C ALA A 200 -7.88 -14.59 -15.90
N ILE A 201 -8.87 -13.82 -16.29
CA ILE A 201 -10.19 -13.81 -15.69
C ILE A 201 -10.94 -15.05 -16.18
N PHE A 202 -11.43 -15.84 -15.22
CA PHE A 202 -12.19 -17.06 -15.42
C PHE A 202 -13.48 -17.00 -14.61
N THR A 203 -14.61 -16.84 -15.29
CA THR A 203 -15.93 -16.87 -14.64
C THR A 203 -16.48 -18.28 -14.66
N THR A 204 -16.77 -18.78 -13.46
CA THR A 204 -17.32 -20.12 -13.24
C THR A 204 -18.81 -20.17 -13.56
N LYS A 205 -19.30 -21.37 -13.92
CA LYS A 205 -20.72 -21.67 -14.12
C LYS A 205 -21.52 -21.39 -12.84
N SER A 206 -22.69 -20.82 -12.98
CA SER A 206 -23.68 -20.66 -11.90
C SER A 206 -24.22 -22.02 -11.44
N GLU A 207 -24.84 -22.07 -10.26
CA GLU A 207 -25.46 -23.30 -9.75
C GLU A 207 -26.50 -23.90 -10.72
N GLN A 208 -27.18 -23.05 -11.49
CA GLN A 208 -28.19 -23.45 -12.47
C GLN A 208 -27.57 -24.13 -13.70
N GLU A 209 -26.38 -23.71 -14.10
CA GLU A 209 -25.65 -24.25 -15.26
C GLU A 209 -24.94 -25.58 -14.98
N LEU A 210 -24.68 -25.90 -13.71
CA LEU A 210 -24.00 -27.13 -13.33
C LEU A 210 -24.85 -28.39 -13.55
N ILE A 211 -26.18 -28.30 -13.40
CA ILE A 211 -27.14 -29.40 -13.60
C ILE A 211 -26.66 -30.71 -12.91
N GLY A 212 -26.11 -30.60 -11.70
CA GLY A 212 -25.60 -31.72 -10.90
C GLY A 212 -24.20 -32.24 -11.27
N THR A 213 -23.55 -31.71 -12.30
CA THR A 213 -22.13 -31.96 -12.61
C THR A 213 -21.26 -31.01 -11.81
N THR A 214 -20.40 -31.53 -10.94
CA THR A 214 -19.56 -30.72 -10.04
C THR A 214 -18.07 -30.88 -10.30
N ASP A 215 -17.65 -31.85 -11.11
CA ASP A 215 -16.26 -32.01 -11.56
C ASP A 215 -16.17 -31.88 -13.08
N TYR A 216 -15.23 -31.06 -13.56
CA TYR A 216 -14.89 -30.94 -14.96
C TYR A 216 -13.43 -31.32 -15.18
N LEU A 217 -13.14 -32.02 -16.28
CA LEU A 217 -11.78 -32.48 -16.57
C LEU A 217 -10.92 -31.33 -17.10
N ILE A 218 -9.72 -31.21 -16.56
CA ILE A 218 -8.63 -30.41 -17.10
C ILE A 218 -7.77 -31.34 -17.97
N GLN A 219 -7.43 -30.93 -19.20
CA GLN A 219 -6.53 -31.66 -20.09
C GLN A 219 -5.27 -30.84 -20.36
N LEU A 220 -4.10 -31.47 -20.25
CA LEU A 220 -2.78 -30.92 -20.54
C LEU A 220 -2.13 -31.69 -21.68
N GLU A 221 -1.51 -30.99 -22.63
CA GLU A 221 -0.68 -31.59 -23.67
C GLU A 221 0.65 -30.88 -23.81
N THR A 222 1.75 -31.64 -23.76
CA THR A 222 3.06 -31.10 -24.18
C THR A 222 3.10 -30.98 -25.69
N LYS A 223 3.49 -29.83 -26.21
CA LYS A 223 3.61 -29.56 -27.63
C LYS A 223 5.07 -29.44 -28.04
N ASP A 224 5.30 -29.55 -29.36
CA ASP A 224 6.62 -29.45 -29.97
C ASP A 224 7.69 -30.41 -29.42
N ARG A 225 7.26 -31.58 -28.91
CA ARG A 225 8.14 -32.66 -28.46
C ARG A 225 8.02 -33.90 -29.33
N PRO A 226 9.05 -34.77 -29.41
CA PRO A 226 8.98 -36.04 -30.15
C PRO A 226 7.90 -37.00 -29.62
N LYS A 227 7.59 -36.92 -28.32
CA LYS A 227 6.53 -37.69 -27.68
C LYS A 227 5.62 -36.72 -26.90
N VAL A 228 4.33 -36.73 -27.23
CA VAL A 228 3.33 -35.92 -26.52
C VAL A 228 2.98 -36.61 -25.20
N TYR A 229 3.19 -35.91 -24.09
CA TYR A 229 2.60 -36.25 -22.80
C TYR A 229 1.18 -35.67 -22.72
N GLN A 230 0.24 -36.52 -22.27
CA GLN A 230 -1.14 -36.15 -22.00
C GLN A 230 -1.40 -36.26 -20.51
N GLY A 231 -1.63 -35.13 -19.87
CA GLY A 231 -1.92 -35.02 -18.43
C GLY A 231 -3.37 -34.64 -18.18
N TYR A 232 -3.86 -34.93 -16.98
CA TYR A 232 -5.24 -34.62 -16.59
C TYR A 232 -5.31 -34.06 -15.18
N GLY A 233 -6.31 -33.20 -14.95
CA GLY A 233 -6.68 -32.66 -13.65
C GLY A 233 -8.19 -32.48 -13.53
N VAL A 234 -8.65 -31.86 -12.44
CA VAL A 234 -10.07 -31.64 -12.18
C VAL A 234 -10.30 -30.19 -11.74
N LEU A 235 -11.22 -29.49 -12.41
CA LEU A 235 -11.84 -28.28 -11.89
C LEU A 235 -13.08 -28.69 -11.11
N ARG A 236 -13.09 -28.45 -9.80
CA ARG A 236 -14.16 -28.92 -8.90
C ARG A 236 -14.97 -27.76 -8.34
N TYR A 237 -16.28 -27.81 -8.52
CA TYR A 237 -17.24 -26.87 -7.97
C TYR A 237 -17.70 -27.33 -6.58
N SER A 238 -17.26 -26.62 -5.52
CA SER A 238 -17.51 -26.88 -4.09
C SER A 238 -16.92 -28.19 -3.54
N LYS A 239 -16.70 -28.28 -2.22
CA LYS A 239 -16.17 -29.49 -1.52
C LYS A 239 -17.21 -30.62 -1.41
N THR A 240 -17.92 -30.90 -2.50
CA THR A 240 -18.95 -31.94 -2.61
C THR A 240 -18.34 -33.29 -3.03
N LYS A 241 -19.20 -34.28 -3.32
CA LYS A 241 -18.81 -35.66 -3.62
C LYS A 241 -17.97 -35.74 -4.89
N VAL A 242 -16.80 -36.39 -4.81
CA VAL A 242 -15.90 -36.66 -5.95
C VAL A 242 -16.65 -37.40 -7.07
N GLN A 243 -16.66 -36.85 -8.28
CA GLN A 243 -17.24 -37.45 -9.49
C GLN A 243 -16.14 -37.95 -10.44
N ILE A 244 -15.04 -37.22 -10.58
CA ILE A 244 -13.87 -37.60 -11.38
C ILE A 244 -12.71 -37.94 -10.46
N SER A 245 -12.23 -39.19 -10.57
CA SER A 245 -11.07 -39.70 -9.81
C SER A 245 -10.03 -40.42 -10.67
N LYS A 246 -10.32 -40.60 -11.97
CA LYS A 246 -9.46 -41.29 -12.93
C LYS A 246 -9.36 -40.49 -14.22
N ALA A 247 -8.22 -40.60 -14.89
CA ALA A 247 -8.04 -40.06 -16.23
C ALA A 247 -8.94 -40.78 -17.25
N PRO A 248 -9.43 -40.10 -18.29
CA PRO A 248 -10.20 -40.74 -19.36
C PRO A 248 -9.30 -41.64 -20.23
N ALA A 249 -9.91 -42.62 -20.90
CA ALA A 249 -9.19 -43.47 -21.85
C ALA A 249 -8.81 -42.75 -23.15
N THR A 250 -9.58 -41.73 -23.52
CA THR A 250 -9.37 -40.89 -24.72
C THR A 250 -9.45 -39.42 -24.33
N PRO A 251 -8.56 -38.55 -24.85
CA PRO A 251 -8.60 -37.11 -24.56
C PRO A 251 -9.93 -36.50 -25.05
N PRO A 252 -10.70 -35.80 -24.18
CA PRO A 252 -11.97 -35.20 -24.57
C PRO A 252 -11.85 -33.87 -25.32
N LEU A 253 -10.73 -33.15 -25.18
CA LEU A 253 -10.47 -31.89 -25.89
C LEU A 253 -9.56 -32.12 -27.09
N SER A 254 -9.83 -31.39 -28.17
CA SER A 254 -8.95 -31.30 -29.34
C SER A 254 -8.14 -30.00 -29.26
N LEU A 255 -6.91 -30.09 -28.74
CA LEU A 255 -6.01 -28.95 -28.58
C LEU A 255 -5.21 -28.69 -29.88
N SER A 256 -4.87 -27.43 -30.16
CA SER A 256 -4.24 -27.03 -31.43
C SER A 256 -2.87 -27.69 -31.65
N ASN A 257 -2.61 -28.15 -32.87
CA ASN A 257 -1.27 -28.58 -33.29
C ASN A 257 -0.37 -27.43 -33.74
N LYS A 258 -0.93 -26.23 -33.94
CA LYS A 258 -0.16 -25.02 -34.22
C LYS A 258 0.14 -24.29 -32.91
N THR A 259 1.42 -24.21 -32.57
CA THR A 259 1.93 -23.59 -31.34
C THR A 259 2.33 -22.12 -31.51
N TYR A 260 2.49 -21.67 -32.75
CA TYR A 260 3.09 -20.37 -33.09
C TYR A 260 2.08 -19.25 -33.41
N GLU A 261 0.77 -19.49 -33.26
CA GLU A 261 -0.30 -18.50 -33.54
C GLU A 261 -1.02 -18.03 -32.27
N TRP A 262 -0.79 -18.68 -31.13
CA TRP A 262 -1.56 -18.42 -29.90
C TRP A 262 -1.17 -17.08 -29.27
N ALA A 263 -2.16 -16.19 -29.09
CA ALA A 263 -2.02 -14.84 -28.55
C ALA A 263 -0.96 -13.93 -29.23
N GLU A 264 -0.46 -14.28 -30.42
CA GLU A 264 0.47 -13.42 -31.17
C GLU A 264 -0.26 -12.19 -31.73
N TYR A 265 0.34 -11.00 -31.58
CA TYR A 265 -0.25 -9.71 -31.96
C TYR A 265 -1.62 -9.41 -31.32
N ALA A 266 -1.97 -10.08 -30.21
CA ALA A 266 -3.25 -9.89 -29.51
C ALA A 266 -3.11 -9.07 -28.22
N LEU A 267 -1.94 -9.10 -27.60
CA LEU A 267 -1.74 -8.56 -26.24
C LEU A 267 -1.25 -7.11 -26.29
N GLU A 268 -2.17 -6.16 -26.22
CA GLU A 268 -1.88 -4.73 -26.11
C GLU A 268 -1.87 -4.26 -24.65
N PRO A 269 -1.08 -3.22 -24.29
CA PRO A 269 -1.01 -2.75 -22.92
C PRO A 269 -2.33 -2.07 -22.50
N LEU A 270 -2.74 -2.29 -21.25
CA LEU A 270 -3.96 -1.69 -20.69
C LEU A 270 -3.92 -0.15 -20.71
N LYS A 271 -2.73 0.42 -20.49
CA LYS A 271 -2.46 1.85 -20.57
C LYS A 271 -1.39 2.10 -21.64
N PRO A 272 -1.38 3.26 -22.32
CA PRO A 272 -0.32 3.59 -23.25
C PRO A 272 1.07 3.40 -22.63
N ASN A 273 1.96 2.71 -23.34
CA ASN A 273 3.35 2.52 -22.96
C ASN A 273 4.28 3.28 -23.92
N ASN A 274 5.58 3.33 -23.60
CA ASN A 274 6.60 4.03 -24.39
C ASN A 274 7.28 3.10 -25.41
N PHE A 275 6.50 2.33 -26.17
CA PHE A 275 7.01 1.42 -27.21
C PHE A 275 7.90 2.15 -28.23
N PRO A 276 9.19 1.78 -28.41
CA PRO A 276 10.10 2.45 -29.32
C PRO A 276 9.77 2.19 -30.80
N LYS A 277 9.85 3.23 -31.63
CA LYS A 277 9.71 3.12 -33.09
C LYS A 277 10.98 2.60 -33.75
N ALA A 278 10.88 2.08 -34.98
CA ALA A 278 12.04 1.69 -35.78
C ALA A 278 13.07 2.81 -35.95
N SER A 279 12.62 4.07 -36.05
CA SER A 279 13.50 5.24 -36.15
C SER A 279 14.31 5.53 -34.89
N GLU A 280 13.92 4.97 -33.74
CA GLU A 280 14.63 5.12 -32.48
C GLU A 280 15.67 4.01 -32.26
N VAL A 281 15.64 2.93 -33.06
CA VAL A 281 16.57 1.80 -32.95
C VAL A 281 17.99 2.29 -33.20
N THR A 282 18.84 2.19 -32.19
CA THR A 282 20.25 2.58 -32.26
C THR A 282 21.13 1.46 -32.78
N ARG A 283 20.75 0.21 -32.49
CA ARG A 283 21.50 -0.98 -32.92
C ARG A 283 20.59 -2.17 -33.11
N ARG A 284 20.75 -2.86 -34.24
CA ARG A 284 20.11 -4.16 -34.51
C ARG A 284 21.13 -5.27 -34.31
N ILE A 285 20.77 -6.28 -33.54
CA ILE A 285 21.64 -7.40 -33.18
C ILE A 285 20.93 -8.69 -33.60
N HIS A 286 21.49 -9.39 -34.57
CA HIS A 286 21.04 -10.72 -34.94
C HIS A 286 21.73 -11.72 -34.03
N ILE A 287 20.96 -12.50 -33.28
CA ILE A 287 21.41 -13.57 -32.40
C ILE A 287 21.12 -14.90 -33.11
N ASP A 288 22.17 -15.43 -33.72
CA ASP A 288 22.25 -16.70 -34.41
C ASP A 288 22.54 -17.82 -33.39
N ASN A 289 21.57 -18.70 -33.17
CA ASN A 289 21.63 -19.78 -32.20
C ASN A 289 21.87 -21.11 -32.91
N ARG A 290 23.05 -21.72 -32.73
CA ARG A 290 23.44 -22.96 -33.43
C ARG A 290 23.71 -24.10 -32.48
N GLN A 291 23.09 -25.24 -32.75
CA GLN A 291 23.45 -26.50 -32.11
C GLN A 291 24.54 -27.17 -32.94
N LEU A 292 25.63 -27.59 -32.31
CA LEU A 292 26.76 -28.21 -32.98
C LEU A 292 27.31 -29.39 -32.19
N ALA A 293 27.94 -30.31 -32.92
CA ALA A 293 28.68 -31.42 -32.33
C ALA A 293 30.17 -31.06 -32.26
N THR A 294 30.71 -31.04 -31.05
CA THR A 294 32.14 -30.93 -30.77
C THR A 294 32.63 -32.30 -30.25
N GLN A 295 33.26 -32.35 -29.07
CA GLN A 295 33.38 -33.60 -28.31
C GLN A 295 32.03 -34.01 -27.70
N THR A 296 31.14 -33.03 -27.46
CA THR A 296 29.74 -33.22 -27.04
C THR A 296 28.81 -32.28 -27.82
N THR A 297 27.50 -32.36 -27.57
CA THR A 297 26.51 -31.46 -28.18
C THR A 297 26.40 -30.17 -27.36
N ILE A 298 26.61 -29.02 -28.00
CA ILE A 298 26.55 -27.70 -27.35
C ILE A 298 25.70 -26.72 -28.16
N TRP A 299 25.36 -25.59 -27.54
CA TRP A 299 24.82 -24.41 -28.21
C TRP A 299 25.88 -23.31 -28.30
N GLN A 300 25.88 -22.60 -29.42
CA GLN A 300 26.74 -21.46 -29.69
C GLN A 300 25.89 -20.28 -30.18
N ILE A 301 26.17 -19.10 -29.64
CA ILE A 301 25.40 -17.88 -29.86
C ILE A 301 26.29 -16.86 -30.56
N ASN A 302 26.06 -16.54 -31.83
CA ASN A 302 26.94 -15.68 -32.64
C ASN A 302 28.42 -16.10 -32.65
N GLY A 303 28.69 -17.40 -32.54
CA GLY A 303 30.06 -17.90 -32.44
C GLY A 303 30.60 -17.98 -31.01
N LEU A 304 29.89 -17.49 -30.00
CA LEU A 304 30.25 -17.59 -28.60
C LEU A 304 29.72 -18.90 -27.99
N GLN A 305 30.61 -19.70 -27.40
CA GLN A 305 30.26 -20.80 -26.52
C GLN A 305 30.43 -20.33 -25.08
N TRP A 306 29.34 -20.15 -24.35
CA TRP A 306 29.37 -19.71 -22.95
C TRP A 306 28.42 -20.58 -22.11
N ASN A 307 28.91 -21.11 -20.98
CA ASN A 307 28.09 -21.73 -19.96
C ASN A 307 28.75 -21.56 -18.58
N GLU A 308 28.00 -21.82 -17.51
CA GLU A 308 28.46 -21.63 -16.12
C GLU A 308 29.60 -22.56 -15.68
N THR A 309 29.93 -23.60 -16.46
CA THR A 309 30.85 -24.69 -16.08
C THR A 309 32.10 -24.80 -16.96
N SER A 310 32.15 -24.16 -18.13
CA SER A 310 33.24 -24.30 -19.11
C SER A 310 34.01 -22.99 -19.33
N SER A 311 35.34 -23.08 -19.32
CA SER A 311 36.25 -22.00 -19.69
C SER A 311 36.20 -21.71 -21.20
N PRO A 312 36.30 -20.43 -21.66
CA PRO A 312 36.64 -19.27 -20.86
C PRO A 312 35.42 -18.63 -20.17
N TYR A 313 35.65 -18.32 -18.90
CA TYR A 313 34.94 -17.40 -18.02
C TYR A 313 36.05 -16.47 -17.47
N PRO A 314 35.86 -15.16 -17.30
CA PRO A 314 36.92 -14.28 -16.83
C PRO A 314 37.17 -14.47 -15.32
N GLY A 315 37.92 -15.50 -14.97
CA GLY A 315 38.49 -15.70 -13.62
C GLY A 315 37.61 -16.52 -12.68
N ASP A 316 37.85 -16.44 -11.38
CA ASP A 316 37.10 -17.21 -10.37
C ASP A 316 35.88 -16.44 -9.82
N LYS A 317 35.43 -15.35 -10.48
CA LYS A 317 34.49 -14.37 -9.90
C LYS A 317 33.42 -13.81 -10.85
N PRO A 318 32.19 -13.51 -10.37
CA PRO A 318 31.11 -13.00 -11.21
C PRO A 318 31.45 -11.69 -11.90
N TYR A 319 30.91 -11.47 -13.10
CA TYR A 319 31.18 -10.28 -13.91
C TYR A 319 30.90 -8.96 -13.18
N LEU A 320 29.76 -8.83 -12.50
CA LEU A 320 29.42 -7.62 -11.75
C LEU A 320 30.44 -7.35 -10.65
N ILE A 321 30.82 -8.39 -9.90
CA ILE A 321 31.82 -8.30 -8.83
C ILE A 321 33.18 -7.91 -9.41
N ASN A 322 33.58 -8.50 -10.55
CA ASN A 322 34.81 -8.14 -11.25
C ASN A 322 34.84 -6.66 -11.66
N ILE A 323 33.71 -6.11 -12.13
CA ILE A 323 33.60 -4.69 -12.49
C ILE A 323 33.79 -3.79 -11.26
N PHE A 324 33.20 -4.15 -10.12
CA PHE A 324 33.36 -3.40 -8.88
C PHE A 324 34.79 -3.45 -8.33
N GLU A 325 35.46 -4.59 -8.41
CA GLU A 325 36.83 -4.76 -7.88
C GLU A 325 37.91 -4.17 -8.79
N ASN A 326 37.78 -4.34 -10.11
CA ASN A 326 38.82 -3.99 -11.09
C ASN A 326 38.50 -2.72 -11.90
N GLY A 327 37.37 -2.08 -11.62
CA GLY A 327 37.01 -0.79 -12.19
C GLY A 327 36.82 -0.83 -13.72
N PRO A 328 37.11 0.28 -14.43
CA PRO A 328 36.98 0.37 -15.88
C PRO A 328 37.75 -0.69 -16.69
N SER A 329 38.81 -1.28 -16.13
CA SER A 329 39.58 -2.33 -16.82
C SER A 329 38.84 -3.67 -16.96
N ALA A 330 37.81 -3.89 -16.14
CA ALA A 330 36.95 -5.07 -16.22
C ALA A 330 35.71 -4.86 -17.13
N MET A 331 35.53 -3.66 -17.68
CA MET A 331 34.43 -3.38 -18.60
C MET A 331 34.70 -3.98 -19.98
N PRO A 332 33.67 -4.51 -20.66
CA PRO A 332 33.79 -4.93 -22.06
C PRO A 332 34.15 -3.79 -23.00
N ASN A 333 34.91 -4.12 -24.03
CA ASN A 333 35.23 -3.22 -25.12
C ASN A 333 34.05 -3.14 -26.12
N TYR A 334 33.29 -2.05 -26.03
CA TYR A 334 32.14 -1.79 -26.90
C TYR A 334 32.49 -1.83 -28.39
N THR A 335 33.62 -1.25 -28.82
CA THR A 335 34.04 -1.25 -30.23
C THR A 335 34.43 -2.65 -30.71
N ALA A 336 35.13 -3.42 -29.88
CA ALA A 336 35.45 -4.81 -30.19
C ALA A 336 34.17 -5.65 -30.36
N ALA A 337 33.18 -5.42 -29.49
CA ALA A 337 31.88 -6.07 -29.58
C ALA A 337 31.14 -5.75 -30.88
N LEU A 338 31.11 -4.48 -31.30
CA LEU A 338 30.52 -4.10 -32.59
C LEU A 338 31.20 -4.80 -33.79
N ASN A 339 32.52 -4.96 -33.73
CA ASN A 339 33.29 -5.66 -34.77
C ASN A 339 33.16 -7.19 -34.70
N ASN A 340 32.60 -7.73 -33.61
CA ASN A 340 32.49 -9.16 -33.36
C ASN A 340 31.04 -9.58 -33.12
N LYS A 341 30.14 -9.16 -34.00
CA LYS A 341 28.72 -9.56 -34.01
C LYS A 341 27.97 -9.29 -32.69
N GLY A 342 28.39 -8.29 -31.94
CA GLY A 342 27.69 -7.77 -30.76
C GLY A 342 28.28 -8.14 -29.40
N TRP A 343 29.30 -9.01 -29.32
CA TRP A 343 29.93 -9.43 -28.06
C TRP A 343 31.45 -9.25 -28.07
N ASP A 344 32.03 -8.87 -26.93
CA ASP A 344 33.47 -8.61 -26.80
C ASP A 344 34.27 -9.93 -26.71
N PRO A 345 35.21 -10.21 -27.64
CA PRO A 345 36.10 -11.37 -27.59
C PRO A 345 36.90 -11.55 -26.30
N THR A 346 37.13 -10.46 -25.55
CA THR A 346 37.99 -10.46 -24.37
C THR A 346 37.22 -10.88 -23.13
N THR A 347 36.08 -10.23 -22.88
CA THR A 347 35.25 -10.50 -21.70
C THR A 347 34.19 -11.54 -21.95
N LEU A 348 33.88 -11.87 -23.21
CA LEU A 348 32.78 -12.75 -23.61
C LEU A 348 31.38 -12.23 -23.25
N THR A 349 31.23 -10.91 -23.13
CA THR A 349 29.95 -10.26 -22.78
C THR A 349 29.42 -9.37 -23.89
N TRP A 350 28.13 -9.06 -23.84
CA TRP A 350 27.42 -8.21 -24.78
C TRP A 350 27.23 -6.80 -24.17
N PRO A 351 28.05 -5.81 -24.55
CA PRO A 351 27.92 -4.47 -24.01
C PRO A 351 26.77 -3.70 -24.67
N ALA A 352 26.05 -2.90 -23.89
CA ALA A 352 25.08 -1.92 -24.38
C ALA A 352 25.09 -0.67 -23.51
N LYS A 353 25.00 0.52 -24.12
CA LYS A 353 25.02 1.79 -23.36
C LYS A 353 23.63 2.18 -22.90
N LEU A 354 23.54 2.87 -21.76
CA LEU A 354 22.29 3.48 -21.32
C LEU A 354 21.72 4.39 -22.41
N GLY A 355 20.41 4.31 -22.62
CA GLY A 355 19.69 5.06 -23.64
C GLY A 355 19.68 4.43 -25.04
N GLU A 356 20.48 3.39 -25.30
CA GLU A 356 20.34 2.61 -26.54
C GLU A 356 18.94 1.99 -26.65
N VAL A 357 18.45 1.91 -27.88
CA VAL A 357 17.29 1.09 -28.24
C VAL A 357 17.81 -0.05 -29.10
N LEU A 358 17.94 -1.21 -28.47
CA LEU A 358 18.38 -2.43 -29.14
C LEU A 358 17.19 -3.08 -29.83
N GLU A 359 17.39 -3.51 -31.07
CA GLU A 359 16.50 -4.44 -31.73
C GLU A 359 17.19 -5.80 -31.83
N ILE A 360 16.76 -6.75 -31.00
CA ILE A 360 17.37 -8.07 -30.86
C ILE A 360 16.55 -9.06 -31.69
N ILE A 361 17.17 -9.68 -32.67
CA ILE A 361 16.56 -10.66 -33.58
C ILE A 361 17.09 -12.04 -33.21
N LEU A 362 16.28 -12.83 -32.52
CA LEU A 362 16.59 -14.21 -32.19
C LEU A 362 16.26 -15.08 -33.40
N GLU A 363 17.25 -15.82 -33.90
CA GLU A 363 17.11 -16.67 -35.08
C GLU A 363 17.15 -18.15 -34.69
N ASN A 364 16.19 -18.90 -35.20
CA ASN A 364 16.14 -20.35 -35.09
C ASN A 364 16.85 -20.95 -36.30
N THR A 365 17.89 -21.76 -36.08
CA THR A 365 18.69 -22.32 -37.17
C THR A 365 18.69 -23.84 -37.15
N GLY A 366 18.73 -24.44 -38.34
CA GLY A 366 18.82 -25.89 -38.46
C GLY A 366 20.10 -26.43 -37.84
N SER A 367 19.98 -27.40 -36.92
CA SER A 367 21.10 -28.00 -36.21
C SER A 367 22.21 -28.48 -37.15
N LEU A 368 23.45 -28.20 -36.75
CA LEU A 368 24.68 -28.63 -37.43
C LEU A 368 25.13 -30.03 -36.98
N VAL A 369 24.52 -30.57 -35.92
CA VAL A 369 24.83 -31.92 -35.41
C VAL A 369 24.52 -32.94 -36.51
N ASN A 370 25.57 -33.61 -36.99
CA ASN A 370 25.47 -34.59 -38.08
C ASN A 370 24.75 -34.06 -39.33
N ALA A 371 24.79 -32.74 -39.56
CA ALA A 371 24.06 -32.05 -40.62
C ALA A 371 22.54 -32.38 -40.65
N ASN A 372 21.93 -32.66 -39.49
CA ASN A 372 20.56 -33.20 -39.43
C ASN A 372 19.46 -32.16 -39.68
N GLY A 373 19.78 -30.85 -39.56
CA GLY A 373 18.86 -29.74 -39.80
C GLY A 373 17.68 -29.64 -38.83
N GLY A 374 17.71 -30.34 -37.70
CA GLY A 374 16.64 -30.31 -36.69
C GLY A 374 16.47 -28.93 -36.08
N VAL A 375 15.23 -28.57 -35.78
CA VAL A 375 14.87 -27.30 -35.13
C VAL A 375 13.97 -27.56 -33.93
N ASP A 376 14.15 -26.77 -32.88
CA ASP A 376 13.32 -26.80 -31.67
C ASP A 376 12.68 -25.42 -31.44
N PHE A 377 11.70 -25.34 -30.56
CA PHE A 377 11.25 -24.05 -30.04
C PHE A 377 12.15 -23.63 -28.87
N HIS A 378 12.24 -22.33 -28.60
CA HIS A 378 13.09 -21.80 -27.56
C HIS A 378 12.36 -20.65 -26.83
N PRO A 379 11.85 -20.84 -25.61
CA PRO A 379 11.49 -19.72 -24.75
C PRO A 379 12.77 -18.96 -24.43
N TRP A 380 12.80 -17.66 -24.67
CA TRP A 380 13.93 -16.79 -24.35
C TRP A 380 13.51 -15.82 -23.25
N HIS A 381 14.32 -15.77 -22.21
CA HIS A 381 14.15 -14.91 -21.04
C HIS A 381 15.26 -13.86 -21.00
N ALA A 382 14.91 -12.62 -20.63
CA ALA A 382 15.86 -11.55 -20.35
C ALA A 382 15.72 -11.07 -18.90
N HIS A 383 16.84 -11.08 -18.19
CA HIS A 383 16.98 -10.42 -16.89
C HIS A 383 17.10 -8.90 -17.08
N GLY A 384 16.91 -8.14 -16.00
CA GLY A 384 16.99 -6.69 -16.06
C GLY A 384 15.75 -6.06 -16.69
N GLY A 385 15.97 -5.05 -17.53
CA GLY A 385 14.90 -4.31 -18.20
C GLY A 385 14.08 -5.19 -19.15
N HIS A 386 12.75 -5.06 -19.08
CA HIS A 386 11.83 -5.79 -19.97
C HIS A 386 11.87 -5.25 -21.40
N PHE A 387 11.55 -6.12 -22.35
CA PHE A 387 11.51 -5.81 -23.78
C PHE A 387 10.07 -5.75 -24.32
N TRP A 388 9.92 -5.16 -25.50
CA TRP A 388 8.71 -5.26 -26.30
C TRP A 388 8.87 -6.39 -27.31
N ASP A 389 7.95 -7.36 -27.29
CA ASP A 389 7.88 -8.38 -28.33
C ASP A 389 7.31 -7.76 -29.60
N ILE A 390 8.17 -7.59 -30.60
CA ILE A 390 7.80 -6.98 -31.87
C ILE A 390 7.43 -8.02 -32.93
N GLY A 391 7.28 -9.29 -32.53
CA GLY A 391 6.67 -10.34 -33.33
C GLY A 391 7.59 -11.50 -33.68
N SER A 392 7.03 -12.44 -34.46
CA SER A 392 7.70 -13.63 -34.94
C SER A 392 7.35 -13.96 -36.39
N GLY A 393 8.15 -14.85 -36.99
CA GLY A 393 7.85 -15.37 -38.31
C GLY A 393 8.69 -16.56 -38.72
N ASN A 394 8.22 -17.24 -39.77
CA ASN A 394 8.92 -18.34 -40.43
C ASN A 394 10.06 -17.82 -41.30
N GLY A 395 11.17 -18.55 -41.36
CA GLY A 395 12.32 -18.25 -42.21
C GLY A 395 13.19 -17.11 -41.67
N THR A 396 13.51 -16.13 -42.52
CA THR A 396 14.46 -15.04 -42.22
C THR A 396 13.73 -13.75 -41.86
N TYR A 397 14.25 -13.01 -40.88
CA TYR A 397 13.67 -11.73 -40.45
C TYR A 397 13.78 -10.65 -41.53
N ASN A 398 12.68 -9.93 -41.75
CA ASN A 398 12.63 -8.73 -42.59
C ASN A 398 12.03 -7.57 -41.78
N ALA A 399 12.85 -6.55 -41.50
CA ALA A 399 12.45 -5.40 -40.71
C ALA A 399 11.27 -4.63 -41.32
N THR A 400 11.28 -4.41 -42.63
CA THR A 400 10.21 -3.67 -43.33
C THR A 400 8.88 -4.40 -43.24
N GLU A 401 8.88 -5.72 -43.46
CA GLU A 401 7.67 -6.54 -43.34
C GLU A 401 7.15 -6.56 -41.90
N ASN A 402 8.05 -6.63 -40.92
CA ASN A 402 7.65 -6.62 -39.52
C ASN A 402 7.07 -5.27 -39.09
N GLU A 403 7.64 -4.15 -39.51
CA GLU A 403 7.09 -2.82 -39.23
C GLU A 403 5.68 -2.65 -39.81
N GLU A 404 5.40 -3.21 -41.00
CA GLU A 404 4.04 -3.13 -41.55
C GLU A 404 3.05 -3.94 -40.70
N LYS A 405 3.45 -5.09 -40.16
CA LYS A 405 2.62 -5.86 -39.21
C LYS A 405 2.37 -5.10 -37.90
N LEU A 406 3.34 -4.33 -37.42
CA LEU A 406 3.25 -3.57 -36.17
C LEU A 406 2.44 -2.28 -36.27
N LYS A 407 2.14 -1.80 -37.48
CA LYS A 407 1.53 -0.49 -37.72
C LYS A 407 0.25 -0.21 -36.91
N ASN A 408 -0.52 -1.25 -36.59
CA ASN A 408 -1.77 -1.16 -35.82
C ASN A 408 -1.73 -1.97 -34.51
N TYR A 409 -0.54 -2.34 -34.03
CA TYR A 409 -0.38 -3.14 -32.82
C TYR A 409 0.62 -2.46 -31.89
N ASN A 410 0.19 -2.19 -30.65
CA ASN A 410 1.11 -1.74 -29.61
C ASN A 410 1.45 -2.89 -28.66
N PRO A 411 2.67 -3.44 -28.68
CA PRO A 411 3.03 -4.58 -27.84
C PRO A 411 3.08 -4.21 -26.36
N VAL A 412 2.66 -5.14 -25.51
CA VAL A 412 2.93 -5.09 -24.06
C VAL A 412 4.40 -5.39 -23.78
N ARG A 413 4.95 -4.89 -22.66
CA ARG A 413 6.29 -5.29 -22.21
C ARG A 413 6.25 -6.74 -21.71
N ARG A 414 7.31 -7.48 -21.99
CA ARG A 414 7.50 -8.90 -21.66
C ARG A 414 8.94 -9.10 -21.20
N ASP A 415 9.18 -10.17 -20.46
CA ASP A 415 10.53 -10.66 -20.19
C ASP A 415 10.77 -12.07 -20.73
N THR A 416 9.72 -12.79 -21.17
CA THR A 416 9.85 -14.15 -21.71
C THR A 416 8.94 -14.38 -22.92
N THR A 417 9.52 -14.71 -24.08
CA THR A 417 8.74 -15.03 -25.29
C THR A 417 9.35 -16.18 -26.08
N ASN A 418 8.52 -16.86 -26.87
CA ASN A 418 8.96 -18.05 -27.61
C ASN A 418 9.53 -17.68 -28.98
N LEU A 419 10.76 -18.07 -29.23
CA LEU A 419 11.25 -18.33 -30.58
C LEU A 419 10.66 -19.67 -31.05
N TYR A 420 9.63 -19.60 -31.87
CA TYR A 420 8.93 -20.79 -32.34
C TYR A 420 9.75 -21.57 -33.39
N ARG A 421 9.33 -22.82 -33.61
CA ARG A 421 9.67 -23.59 -34.80
C ARG A 421 8.44 -23.69 -35.69
N TYR A 422 8.65 -23.57 -37.00
CA TYR A 422 7.58 -23.65 -38.02
C TYR A 422 7.60 -24.96 -38.81
N GLY A 423 8.55 -25.84 -38.49
CA GLY A 423 8.70 -27.19 -39.01
C GLY A 423 9.59 -28.00 -38.06
N GLU A 424 9.75 -29.30 -38.30
CA GLU A 424 10.63 -30.16 -37.48
C GLU A 424 12.09 -30.09 -37.94
N LYS A 425 12.31 -29.75 -39.21
CA LYS A 425 13.63 -29.64 -39.83
C LYS A 425 13.67 -28.51 -40.85
N THR A 426 14.86 -28.01 -41.10
CA THR A 426 15.24 -27.17 -42.23
C THR A 426 16.57 -27.66 -42.82
N THR A 427 17.13 -26.94 -43.80
CA THR A 427 18.51 -27.18 -44.23
C THR A 427 19.48 -26.85 -43.10
N SER A 428 20.42 -27.75 -42.81
CA SER A 428 21.43 -27.55 -41.76
C SER A 428 22.14 -26.20 -41.90
N GLY A 429 22.20 -25.43 -40.82
CA GLY A 429 22.78 -24.08 -40.77
C GLY A 429 21.93 -22.96 -41.41
N SER A 430 20.73 -23.26 -41.91
CA SER A 430 19.81 -22.25 -42.48
C SER A 430 18.81 -21.75 -41.45
N ASN A 431 18.36 -20.50 -41.61
CA ASN A 431 17.34 -19.89 -40.76
C ASN A 431 15.97 -20.55 -41.02
N ALA A 432 15.26 -20.88 -39.94
CA ALA A 432 13.95 -21.55 -39.96
C ALA A 432 12.84 -20.72 -39.30
N GLY A 433 13.21 -19.70 -38.53
CA GLY A 433 12.25 -18.81 -37.89
C GLY A 433 12.95 -17.73 -37.08
N TRP A 434 12.19 -16.73 -36.66
CA TRP A 434 12.71 -15.62 -35.88
C TRP A 434 11.70 -15.11 -34.85
N ARG A 435 12.24 -14.49 -33.80
CA ARG A 435 11.53 -13.69 -32.80
C ARG A 435 12.31 -12.38 -32.64
N ALA A 436 11.61 -11.26 -32.61
CA ALA A 436 12.26 -9.96 -32.56
C ALA A 436 11.80 -9.16 -31.34
N TRP A 437 12.74 -8.50 -30.67
CA TRP A 437 12.50 -7.68 -29.49
C TRP A 437 13.01 -6.27 -29.70
N ARG A 438 12.34 -5.29 -29.10
CA ARG A 438 12.93 -3.97 -28.82
C ARG A 438 13.20 -3.85 -27.33
N LEU A 439 14.40 -3.46 -26.97
CA LEU A 439 14.81 -3.22 -25.59
C LEU A 439 15.39 -1.82 -25.49
N ARG A 440 14.83 -0.99 -24.60
CA ARG A 440 15.45 0.28 -24.23
C ARG A 440 16.33 0.03 -23.02
N VAL A 441 17.61 0.35 -23.15
CA VAL A 441 18.61 0.11 -22.09
C VAL A 441 18.47 1.20 -21.03
N GLU A 442 17.66 0.93 -20.01
CA GLU A 442 17.37 1.85 -18.88
C GLU A 442 18.01 1.36 -17.57
N ASP A 443 18.21 0.05 -17.44
CA ASP A 443 18.67 -0.60 -16.22
C ASP A 443 20.15 -0.99 -16.35
N ALA A 444 21.03 -0.20 -15.72
CA ALA A 444 22.45 -0.52 -15.68
C ALA A 444 22.70 -1.77 -14.82
N GLY A 445 23.67 -2.59 -15.21
CA GLY A 445 24.02 -3.81 -14.48
C GLY A 445 24.59 -4.89 -15.39
N VAL A 446 24.73 -6.09 -14.81
CA VAL A 446 25.09 -7.30 -15.55
C VAL A 446 23.91 -8.25 -15.54
N TRP A 447 23.39 -8.57 -16.72
CA TRP A 447 22.12 -9.27 -16.90
C TRP A 447 22.29 -10.47 -17.81
N MET A 448 21.55 -11.54 -17.57
CA MET A 448 21.52 -12.70 -18.46
C MET A 448 20.39 -12.60 -19.48
N ILE A 449 20.66 -13.03 -20.72
CA ILE A 449 19.62 -13.33 -21.71
C ILE A 449 19.86 -14.75 -22.18
N HIS A 450 18.90 -15.64 -21.94
CA HIS A 450 19.09 -17.07 -22.14
C HIS A 450 17.82 -17.81 -22.55
N CYS A 451 17.99 -19.02 -23.07
CA CYS A 451 16.88 -19.92 -23.28
C CYS A 451 16.42 -20.52 -21.95
N HIS A 452 15.11 -20.60 -21.79
CA HIS A 452 14.47 -21.14 -20.60
C HIS A 452 14.12 -22.63 -20.73
N ILE A 453 14.55 -23.30 -21.82
CA ILE A 453 14.70 -24.76 -21.79
C ILE A 453 15.99 -25.06 -21.02
N LEU A 454 15.86 -25.62 -19.81
CA LEU A 454 16.99 -25.79 -18.90
C LEU A 454 18.11 -26.65 -19.50
N GLN A 455 17.75 -27.68 -20.26
CA GLN A 455 18.74 -28.50 -20.98
C GLN A 455 19.56 -27.65 -21.97
N HIS A 456 18.89 -26.76 -22.71
CA HIS A 456 19.55 -25.88 -23.68
C HIS A 456 20.42 -24.83 -23.00
N MET A 457 19.97 -24.29 -21.87
CA MET A 457 20.77 -23.39 -21.02
C MET A 457 22.06 -24.07 -20.54
N VAL A 458 21.96 -25.27 -19.95
CA VAL A 458 23.11 -26.07 -19.50
C VAL A 458 24.07 -26.38 -20.66
N MET A 459 23.54 -26.66 -21.85
CA MET A 459 24.32 -26.89 -23.07
C MET A 459 24.95 -25.62 -23.67
N GLY A 460 24.65 -24.42 -23.14
CA GLY A 460 25.30 -23.15 -23.50
C GLY A 460 24.43 -22.13 -24.24
N MET A 461 23.10 -22.28 -24.26
CA MET A 461 22.20 -21.30 -24.90
C MET A 461 21.90 -20.11 -23.96
N GLN A 462 22.95 -19.35 -23.63
CA GLN A 462 22.91 -18.25 -22.67
C GLN A 462 23.95 -17.18 -23.00
N THR A 463 23.65 -15.93 -22.66
CA THR A 463 24.53 -14.77 -22.88
C THR A 463 24.53 -13.86 -21.66
N VAL A 464 25.66 -13.18 -21.43
CA VAL A 464 25.80 -12.17 -20.37
C VAL A 464 25.94 -10.79 -20.99
N TRP A 465 25.08 -9.87 -20.56
CA TRP A 465 24.99 -8.50 -21.04
C TRP A 465 25.50 -7.54 -19.98
N VAL A 466 26.35 -6.59 -20.38
CA VAL A 466 26.79 -5.50 -19.51
C VAL A 466 26.12 -4.23 -20.02
N MET A 467 25.13 -3.76 -19.28
CA MET A 467 24.32 -2.60 -19.63
C MET A 467 24.78 -1.38 -18.83
N GLY A 468 25.11 -0.30 -19.52
CA GLY A 468 25.69 0.92 -18.94
C GLY A 468 27.22 0.90 -18.91
N ASP A 469 27.80 2.09 -18.74
CA ASP A 469 29.23 2.25 -18.52
C ASP A 469 29.57 2.02 -17.03
N TYR A 470 30.86 2.00 -16.68
CA TYR A 470 31.33 1.76 -15.31
C TYR A 470 30.64 2.65 -14.27
N GLN A 471 30.47 3.94 -14.59
CA GLN A 471 29.83 4.92 -13.70
C GLN A 471 28.34 4.66 -13.51
N ASP A 472 27.66 4.14 -14.54
CA ASP A 472 26.24 3.81 -14.46
C ASP A 472 26.03 2.61 -13.52
N ILE A 473 26.84 1.57 -13.69
CA ILE A 473 26.77 0.32 -12.90
C ILE A 473 27.14 0.58 -11.44
N THR A 474 28.24 1.30 -11.19
CA THR A 474 28.69 1.61 -9.82
C THR A 474 27.93 2.75 -9.16
N GLY A 475 27.16 3.51 -9.94
CA GLY A 475 26.29 4.58 -9.46
C GLY A 475 24.96 4.10 -8.89
N ILE A 476 24.60 2.83 -9.08
CA ILE A 476 23.40 2.24 -8.48
C ILE A 476 23.60 2.23 -6.95
N PRO A 477 22.66 2.79 -6.17
CA PRO A 477 22.85 2.93 -4.73
C PRO A 477 22.72 1.57 -4.03
N PHE A 478 23.85 0.95 -3.72
CA PHE A 478 23.93 -0.23 -2.87
C PHE A 478 24.15 0.18 -1.41
N VAL A 479 23.41 -0.43 -0.49
CA VAL A 479 23.49 -0.14 0.95
C VAL A 479 24.87 -0.55 1.51
N ASP A 480 25.49 -1.59 0.94
CA ASP A 480 26.85 -2.03 1.22
C ASP A 480 27.38 -2.94 0.09
N ALA A 481 27.80 -2.36 -1.04
CA ALA A 481 28.36 -3.15 -2.16
C ALA A 481 29.51 -4.06 -1.70
N ALA A 482 30.32 -3.61 -0.72
CA ALA A 482 31.48 -4.35 -0.24
C ALA A 482 31.11 -5.71 0.34
N GLY A 483 29.94 -5.84 0.99
CA GLY A 483 29.46 -7.11 1.53
C GLY A 483 29.14 -8.17 0.47
N TYR A 484 28.94 -7.77 -0.79
CA TYR A 484 28.66 -8.65 -1.92
C TYR A 484 29.92 -9.03 -2.72
N LEU A 485 31.03 -8.32 -2.54
CA LEU A 485 32.23 -8.52 -3.36
C LEU A 485 32.99 -9.80 -2.99
N GLU A 486 32.97 -10.19 -1.71
CA GLU A 486 33.68 -11.38 -1.23
C GLU A 486 32.79 -12.64 -1.26
N TYR A 487 33.35 -13.76 -1.70
CA TYR A 487 32.67 -15.06 -1.63
C TYR A 487 32.45 -15.45 -0.16
N ASN A 488 31.20 -15.73 0.21
CA ASN A 488 30.77 -15.87 1.61
C ASN A 488 31.06 -14.64 2.50
N GLY A 489 31.07 -13.43 1.90
CA GLY A 489 31.23 -12.16 2.60
C GLY A 489 30.01 -11.74 3.43
N ASN A 490 29.94 -10.46 3.80
CA ASN A 490 28.96 -9.92 4.75
C ASN A 490 27.49 -10.05 4.31
N ALA A 491 27.21 -10.22 3.01
CA ALA A 491 25.86 -10.46 2.50
C ALA A 491 25.37 -11.91 2.73
N THR A 492 26.25 -12.80 3.18
CA THR A 492 25.93 -14.19 3.51
C THR A 492 26.01 -14.45 5.01
N GLY A 493 25.21 -15.40 5.51
CA GLY A 493 25.29 -15.91 6.87
C GLY A 493 25.16 -17.42 6.91
N ASN A 494 25.13 -18.00 8.11
CA ASN A 494 24.93 -19.43 8.33
C ASN A 494 24.26 -19.69 9.69
N ALA A 495 24.24 -20.95 10.15
CA ALA A 495 23.61 -21.32 11.42
C ALA A 495 24.21 -20.62 12.66
N THR A 496 25.42 -20.05 12.56
CA THR A 496 26.17 -19.43 13.67
C THR A 496 26.24 -17.90 13.62
N TYR A 497 26.01 -17.28 12.46
CA TYR A 497 25.92 -15.82 12.32
C TYR A 497 24.94 -15.42 11.21
N ALA A 498 24.12 -14.40 11.45
CA ALA A 498 23.22 -13.86 10.44
C ALA A 498 23.99 -13.03 9.39
N PRO A 499 23.54 -12.98 8.13
CA PRO A 499 24.08 -12.02 7.16
C PRO A 499 23.98 -10.59 7.71
N THR A 500 24.96 -9.77 7.40
CA THR A 500 25.17 -8.43 7.97
C THR A 500 24.34 -7.34 7.30
N VAL A 501 23.43 -7.70 6.36
CA VAL A 501 22.43 -6.79 5.76
C VAL A 501 21.48 -6.17 6.82
N LEU A 502 21.58 -6.64 8.07
CA LEU A 502 21.21 -5.93 9.30
C LEU A 502 21.75 -4.47 9.41
N LEU A 503 22.75 -4.09 8.61
CA LEU A 503 23.23 -2.71 8.46
C LEU A 503 22.27 -1.78 7.71
N TYR A 504 21.21 -2.25 7.02
CA TYR A 504 20.18 -1.33 6.50
C TYR A 504 19.45 -0.62 7.64
N GLY A 505 19.12 -1.32 8.73
CA GLY A 505 18.51 -0.73 9.91
C GLY A 505 19.44 0.26 10.60
N ALA A 506 20.72 -0.10 10.77
CA ALA A 506 21.73 0.75 11.40
C ALA A 506 22.14 1.95 10.51
N GLY A 507 22.34 1.72 9.21
CA GLY A 507 22.64 2.73 8.19
C GLY A 507 21.48 3.69 7.99
N ARG A 508 20.24 3.19 7.93
CA ARG A 508 19.04 4.04 7.92
C ARG A 508 18.87 4.79 9.23
N ALA A 509 19.23 4.21 10.38
CA ALA A 509 19.26 4.91 11.65
C ALA A 509 20.31 6.04 11.65
N ILE A 510 21.53 5.78 11.17
CA ILE A 510 22.61 6.76 11.03
C ILE A 510 22.20 7.86 10.05
N TYR A 511 21.71 7.50 8.86
CA TYR A 511 21.16 8.43 7.87
C TYR A 511 20.08 9.30 8.50
N ASN A 512 19.07 8.68 9.11
CA ASN A 512 17.98 9.41 9.72
C ASN A 512 18.44 10.40 10.79
N VAL A 513 19.44 10.05 11.61
CA VAL A 513 19.93 10.91 12.69
C VAL A 513 20.83 12.02 12.16
N TYR A 514 21.75 11.74 11.24
CA TYR A 514 22.83 12.67 10.86
C TYR A 514 22.66 13.30 9.48
N PHE A 515 22.15 12.56 8.49
CA PHE A 515 22.20 12.96 7.07
C PHE A 515 20.82 13.27 6.46
N HIS A 516 19.73 12.82 7.08
CA HIS A 516 18.38 13.11 6.63
C HIS A 516 18.17 14.63 6.60
N PRO A 517 17.44 15.20 5.63
CA PRO A 517 17.22 16.65 5.53
C PRO A 517 16.66 17.33 6.79
N LEU A 518 16.04 16.54 7.66
CA LEU A 518 15.50 16.98 8.96
C LEU A 518 16.47 16.82 10.14
N SER A 519 17.71 16.37 9.93
CA SER A 519 18.72 16.19 10.99
C SER A 519 19.09 17.52 11.68
N GLN A 520 18.93 18.64 10.97
CA GLN A 520 19.10 19.99 11.50
C GLN A 520 18.03 20.42 12.53
N TYR A 521 16.90 19.70 12.61
CA TYR A 521 15.83 19.99 13.58
C TYR A 521 16.04 19.19 14.87
N PRO A 522 15.88 19.80 16.06
CA PRO A 522 16.14 19.12 17.32
C PRO A 522 15.04 18.09 17.64
N GLY A 523 15.40 17.01 18.35
CA GLY A 523 14.44 15.99 18.78
C GLY A 523 15.13 14.74 19.33
N PRO A 524 14.37 13.78 19.90
CA PRO A 524 14.94 12.52 20.40
C PRO A 524 15.52 11.67 19.27
N ARG A 525 16.77 11.22 19.42
CA ARG A 525 17.44 10.39 18.41
C ARG A 525 16.66 9.11 18.06
N LEU A 526 16.10 8.41 19.06
CA LEU A 526 15.29 7.20 18.80
C LEU A 526 14.04 7.49 17.94
N TRP A 527 13.47 8.68 18.06
CA TRP A 527 12.29 9.11 17.28
C TRP A 527 12.73 9.58 15.89
N ALA A 528 13.93 10.15 15.76
CA ALA A 528 14.52 10.41 14.45
C ALA A 528 14.82 9.11 13.70
N ILE A 529 15.24 8.03 14.37
CA ILE A 529 15.54 6.73 13.76
C ILE A 529 14.29 6.06 13.19
N SER A 530 13.20 6.03 13.96
CA SER A 530 11.97 5.31 13.60
C SER A 530 10.74 5.96 14.21
N ARG A 531 9.58 5.77 13.57
CA ARG A 531 8.26 6.16 14.11
C ARG A 531 7.76 5.22 15.21
N LEU A 532 8.38 4.06 15.40
CA LEU A 532 7.91 3.07 16.37
C LEU A 532 7.75 3.64 17.79
N PRO A 533 8.69 4.43 18.36
CA PRO A 533 8.49 5.07 19.67
C PRO A 533 7.27 6.00 19.71
N TRP A 534 7.05 6.81 18.66
CA TRP A 534 5.87 7.66 18.54
C TRP A 534 4.59 6.82 18.61
N ASN A 535 4.55 5.73 17.84
CA ASN A 535 3.40 4.82 17.76
C ASN A 535 3.12 4.10 19.09
N LEU A 536 4.15 3.62 19.78
CA LEU A 536 4.01 2.95 21.08
C LEU A 536 3.47 3.90 22.17
N VAL A 537 3.89 5.17 22.16
CA VAL A 537 3.36 6.19 23.09
C VAL A 537 1.94 6.60 22.72
N ASN A 538 1.62 6.68 21.41
CA ASN A 538 0.27 6.96 20.91
C ASN A 538 -0.73 5.87 21.31
N LEU A 539 -0.38 4.60 21.13
CA LEU A 539 -1.22 3.46 21.52
C LEU A 539 -1.56 3.43 23.02
N LYS A 540 -0.69 4.00 23.87
CA LYS A 540 -0.91 4.16 25.32
C LYS A 540 -1.81 5.35 25.68
N GLY A 541 -2.11 6.24 24.74
CA GLY A 541 -2.87 7.47 24.98
C GLY A 541 -2.07 8.54 25.73
N SER A 542 -0.76 8.60 25.52
CA SER A 542 0.15 9.53 26.24
C SER A 542 0.97 10.43 25.32
N LEU A 543 0.70 10.38 24.01
CA LEU A 543 1.53 11.06 23.01
C LEU A 543 1.51 12.57 23.14
N ALA A 544 0.34 13.18 23.37
CA ALA A 544 0.24 14.63 23.47
C ALA A 544 1.05 15.20 24.65
N PHE A 545 0.99 14.55 25.81
CA PHE A 545 1.83 14.91 26.96
C PHE A 545 3.32 14.74 26.64
N ARG A 546 3.69 13.63 25.98
CA ARG A 546 5.08 13.40 25.58
C ARG A 546 5.58 14.46 24.61
N ILE A 547 4.78 14.85 23.62
CA ILE A 547 5.15 15.92 22.67
C ILE A 547 5.25 17.28 23.39
N GLN A 548 4.43 17.54 24.40
CA GLN A 548 4.58 18.73 25.26
C GLN A 548 5.94 18.76 25.96
N GLU A 549 6.33 17.68 26.64
CA GLU A 549 7.65 17.56 27.29
C GLU A 549 8.80 17.74 26.28
N LEU A 550 8.63 17.23 25.05
CA LEU A 550 9.62 17.40 23.99
C LEU A 550 9.75 18.86 23.56
N HIS A 551 8.65 19.61 23.44
CA HIS A 551 8.68 21.03 23.14
C HIS A 551 9.29 21.85 24.29
N GLU A 552 9.01 21.51 25.54
CA GLU A 552 9.65 22.13 26.71
C GLU A 552 11.17 21.93 26.71
N LYS A 553 11.64 20.77 26.21
CA LYS A 553 13.07 20.43 26.14
C LYS A 553 13.79 20.99 24.91
N TYR A 554 13.20 20.89 23.72
CA TYR A 554 13.87 21.15 22.45
C TYR A 554 13.47 22.49 21.80
N GLY A 555 12.43 23.15 22.30
CA GLY A 555 11.98 24.46 21.82
C GLY A 555 10.77 24.40 20.88
N PRO A 556 10.52 25.47 20.10
CA PRO A 556 9.25 25.65 19.37
C PRO A 556 9.06 24.73 18.15
N VAL A 557 10.14 24.13 17.63
CA VAL A 557 10.10 23.18 16.51
C VAL A 557 10.85 21.91 16.90
N VAL A 558 10.18 20.76 16.79
CA VAL A 558 10.74 19.47 17.23
C VAL A 558 10.51 18.39 16.18
N ARG A 559 11.55 17.61 15.87
CA ARG A 559 11.45 16.40 15.07
C ARG A 559 10.93 15.23 15.91
N ILE A 560 9.73 14.78 15.60
CA ILE A 560 8.99 13.76 16.38
C ILE A 560 8.86 12.41 15.64
N ALA A 561 9.41 12.30 14.43
CA ALA A 561 9.58 11.06 13.70
C ALA A 561 10.71 11.25 12.65
N PRO A 562 11.11 10.22 11.88
CA PRO A 562 12.09 10.41 10.82
C PRO A 562 11.68 11.51 9.81
N ASP A 563 10.38 11.58 9.51
CA ASP A 563 9.77 12.37 8.44
C ASP A 563 8.65 13.32 8.95
N GLU A 564 8.71 13.73 10.23
CA GLU A 564 7.69 14.60 10.84
C GLU A 564 8.25 15.64 11.80
N LEU A 565 7.76 16.88 11.66
CA LEU A 565 8.05 18.01 12.53
C LEU A 565 6.78 18.51 13.24
N SER A 566 6.93 18.83 14.52
CA SER A 566 5.91 19.45 15.36
C SER A 566 6.30 20.90 15.65
N PHE A 567 5.32 21.80 15.58
CA PHE A 567 5.50 23.25 15.78
C PHE A 567 4.62 23.76 16.92
N THR A 568 4.96 24.92 17.49
CA THR A 568 4.13 25.62 18.50
C THR A 568 3.84 27.10 18.21
N SER A 569 4.42 27.68 17.16
CA SER A 569 4.31 29.11 16.87
C SER A 569 3.00 29.48 16.15
N SER A 570 2.59 30.74 16.26
CA SER A 570 1.50 31.32 15.46
C SER A 570 1.83 31.47 13.97
N ALA A 571 3.11 31.68 13.63
CA ALA A 571 3.56 31.75 12.24
C ALA A 571 3.36 30.40 11.53
N ALA A 572 3.69 29.29 12.18
CA ALA A 572 3.44 27.95 11.67
C ALA A 572 1.94 27.68 11.47
N TRP A 573 1.06 28.15 12.36
CA TRP A 573 -0.40 28.06 12.16
C TRP A 573 -0.83 28.67 10.82
N LYS A 574 -0.40 29.91 10.57
CA LYS A 574 -0.71 30.65 9.34
C LYS A 574 -0.13 29.94 8.11
N LYS A 575 1.11 29.45 8.19
CA LYS A 575 1.80 28.84 7.05
C LYS A 575 1.25 27.46 6.67
N ILE A 576 1.00 26.60 7.66
CA ILE A 576 0.59 25.20 7.46
C ILE A 576 -0.90 25.10 7.11
N TYR A 577 -1.75 25.90 7.77
CA TYR A 577 -3.21 25.77 7.66
C TYR A 577 -3.90 26.93 6.93
N GLY A 578 -3.16 27.99 6.61
CA GLY A 578 -3.71 29.16 5.92
C GLY A 578 -4.16 28.89 4.48
N GLN A 579 -4.88 29.86 3.92
CA GLN A 579 -5.38 29.77 2.55
C GLN A 579 -4.24 29.86 1.54
N ARG A 580 -4.11 28.86 0.67
CA ARG A 580 -3.10 28.76 -0.40
C ARG A 580 -3.55 27.78 -1.49
N SER A 581 -2.84 27.78 -2.62
CA SER A 581 -3.02 26.80 -3.70
C SER A 581 -1.65 26.32 -4.24
N PRO A 582 -1.35 25.02 -4.23
CA PRO A 582 -2.11 23.94 -3.59
C PRO A 582 -2.08 24.06 -2.05
N GLU A 583 -3.13 23.58 -1.37
CA GLU A 583 -3.12 23.42 0.09
C GLU A 583 -2.11 22.35 0.51
N PHE A 584 -1.63 22.41 1.77
CA PHE A 584 -0.91 21.28 2.34
C PHE A 584 -1.91 20.13 2.55
N SER A 585 -1.64 18.97 1.95
CA SER A 585 -2.61 17.86 1.95
C SER A 585 -2.63 17.13 3.30
N LYS A 586 -3.74 16.46 3.64
CA LYS A 586 -3.85 15.68 4.88
C LYS A 586 -3.02 14.41 4.80
N CYS A 587 -2.40 14.02 5.92
CA CYS A 587 -1.61 12.78 5.99
C CYS A 587 -2.48 11.56 6.29
N PHE A 588 -2.93 10.82 5.27
CA PHE A 588 -3.77 9.61 5.44
C PHE A 588 -2.99 8.30 5.51
N ASP A 589 -1.67 8.34 5.52
CA ASP A 589 -0.78 7.18 5.58
C ASP A 589 -0.47 6.74 7.02
N GLY A 590 -1.43 6.92 7.93
CA GLY A 590 -1.29 6.61 9.35
C GLY A 590 -0.70 7.73 10.20
N ARG A 591 -0.18 8.82 9.60
CA ARG A 591 0.34 9.98 10.37
C ARG A 591 -0.76 10.92 10.87
N GLY A 592 -1.81 11.15 10.08
CA GLY A 592 -2.96 11.97 10.44
C GLY A 592 -4.20 11.17 10.83
N ILE A 593 -5.35 11.83 10.90
CA ILE A 593 -6.62 11.19 11.27
C ILE A 593 -7.06 10.26 10.14
N ALA A 594 -6.79 8.96 10.29
CA ALA A 594 -7.13 7.93 9.32
C ALA A 594 -7.86 6.77 10.02
N GLY A 595 -9.12 6.53 9.63
CA GLY A 595 -9.93 5.39 10.06
C GLY A 595 -10.03 4.31 8.97
N PRO A 596 -10.88 3.29 9.17
CA PRO A 596 -11.10 2.25 8.16
C PRO A 596 -11.47 2.86 6.80
N GLY A 597 -10.80 2.42 5.73
CA GLY A 597 -11.01 2.90 4.37
C GLY A 597 -10.53 4.33 4.07
N ALA A 598 -9.89 5.04 5.01
CA ALA A 598 -9.45 6.43 4.80
C ALA A 598 -8.34 6.58 3.72
N THR A 599 -7.66 5.49 3.36
CA THR A 599 -6.71 5.41 2.26
C THR A 599 -7.41 5.42 0.88
N ASN A 600 -8.68 5.00 0.81
CA ASN A 600 -9.48 5.01 -0.40
C ASN A 600 -10.09 6.41 -0.65
N PRO A 601 -9.75 7.09 -1.78
CA PRO A 601 -10.30 8.40 -2.13
C PRO A 601 -11.83 8.43 -2.16
N ALA A 602 -12.50 7.37 -2.63
CA ALA A 602 -13.96 7.32 -2.74
C ALA A 602 -14.65 7.33 -1.36
N VAL A 603 -14.02 6.69 -0.37
CA VAL A 603 -14.52 6.67 1.01
C VAL A 603 -14.24 8.02 1.67
N ARG A 604 -13.00 8.51 1.60
CA ARG A 604 -12.58 9.71 2.33
C ARG A 604 -13.21 11.00 1.80
N ASN A 605 -13.46 11.08 0.49
CA ASN A 605 -14.05 12.27 -0.15
C ASN A 605 -15.57 12.39 0.05
N GLY A 606 -16.20 11.39 0.68
CA GLY A 606 -17.58 11.46 1.13
C GLY A 606 -17.79 12.12 2.50
N GLY A 607 -16.71 12.50 3.22
CA GLY A 607 -16.81 13.04 4.57
C GLY A 607 -16.07 14.37 4.73
N ILE A 608 -16.72 15.37 5.33
CA ILE A 608 -16.15 16.72 5.51
C ILE A 608 -14.81 16.72 6.29
N VAL A 609 -14.64 15.78 7.23
CA VAL A 609 -13.41 15.68 8.04
C VAL A 609 -12.23 15.13 7.22
N THR A 610 -12.48 14.21 6.30
CA THR A 610 -11.44 13.43 5.58
C THR A 610 -11.31 13.81 4.10
N ALA A 611 -12.20 14.63 3.56
CA ALA A 611 -12.18 15.02 2.16
C ALA A 611 -10.93 15.84 1.78
N ASP A 612 -10.43 15.58 0.57
CA ASP A 612 -9.42 16.36 -0.16
C ASP A 612 -9.93 17.79 -0.47
N GLN A 613 -9.11 18.65 -1.07
CA GLN A 613 -9.38 20.09 -1.23
C GLN A 613 -10.74 20.39 -1.89
N GLU A 614 -10.93 19.93 -3.12
CA GLU A 614 -12.13 20.19 -3.91
C GLU A 614 -13.40 19.56 -3.30
N PRO A 615 -13.43 18.26 -2.95
CA PRO A 615 -14.63 17.66 -2.36
C PRO A 615 -15.00 18.31 -1.02
N HIS A 616 -14.02 18.72 -0.21
CA HIS A 616 -14.31 19.46 1.02
C HIS A 616 -14.88 20.84 0.76
N ALA A 617 -14.36 21.59 -0.21
CA ALA A 617 -14.89 22.91 -0.54
C ALA A 617 -16.38 22.81 -0.91
N ARG A 618 -16.75 21.82 -1.73
CA ARG A 618 -18.15 21.47 -2.04
C ARG A 618 -18.96 21.15 -0.79
N LEU A 619 -18.53 20.16 0.01
CA LEU A 619 -19.26 19.74 1.22
C LEU A 619 -19.42 20.88 2.22
N ARG A 620 -18.38 21.68 2.44
CA ARG A 620 -18.41 22.82 3.37
C ARG A 620 -19.36 23.90 2.89
N LYS A 621 -19.33 24.24 1.59
CA LYS A 621 -20.25 25.23 0.99
C LYS A 621 -21.71 24.80 1.14
N ALA A 622 -22.00 23.51 1.01
CA ALA A 622 -23.36 22.97 1.14
C ALA A 622 -23.93 23.16 2.56
N VAL A 623 -23.10 23.08 3.61
CA VAL A 623 -23.60 23.09 5.00
C VAL A 623 -23.31 24.37 5.77
N LEU A 624 -22.50 25.28 5.22
CA LEU A 624 -22.18 26.56 5.86
C LEU A 624 -23.40 27.36 6.33
N PRO A 625 -24.54 27.42 5.59
CA PRO A 625 -25.72 28.16 6.04
C PRO A 625 -26.29 27.69 7.39
N ALA A 626 -26.21 26.39 7.68
CA ALA A 626 -26.68 25.80 8.93
C ALA A 626 -25.89 26.26 10.17
N PHE A 627 -24.67 26.75 9.97
CA PHE A 627 -23.79 27.27 11.04
C PHE A 627 -23.67 28.80 11.01
N SER A 628 -24.51 29.48 10.24
CA SER A 628 -24.55 30.94 10.23
C SER A 628 -25.08 31.49 11.55
N GLU A 629 -24.69 32.72 11.90
CA GLU A 629 -25.17 33.36 13.14
C GLU A 629 -26.69 33.49 13.16
N ARG A 630 -27.31 33.76 12.01
CA ARG A 630 -28.76 33.79 11.85
C ARG A 630 -29.39 32.43 12.18
N ALA A 631 -28.88 31.34 11.60
CA ALA A 631 -29.39 30.00 11.86
C ALA A 631 -29.28 29.63 13.35
N LEU A 632 -28.16 29.97 13.98
CA LEU A 632 -27.95 29.71 15.40
C LEU A 632 -28.90 30.51 16.30
N ARG A 633 -29.25 31.76 15.94
CA ARG A 633 -30.27 32.56 16.66
C ARG A 633 -31.66 31.94 16.51
N GLU A 634 -32.03 31.52 15.30
CA GLU A 634 -33.32 30.86 15.02
C GLU A 634 -33.45 29.50 15.74
N GLN A 635 -32.34 28.92 16.20
CA GLN A 635 -32.27 27.63 16.90
C GLN A 635 -31.92 27.76 18.40
N GLU A 636 -31.83 28.98 18.92
CA GLU A 636 -31.30 29.22 20.27
C GLU A 636 -32.12 28.53 21.37
N GLU A 637 -33.44 28.44 21.19
CA GLU A 637 -34.36 27.78 22.13
C GLU A 637 -33.93 26.34 22.43
N ILE A 638 -33.31 25.65 21.47
CA ILE A 638 -32.78 24.30 21.64
C ILE A 638 -31.62 24.30 22.65
N LEU A 639 -30.70 25.26 22.57
CA LEU A 639 -29.59 25.39 23.51
C LEU A 639 -30.08 25.70 24.92
N GLN A 640 -31.02 26.64 25.04
CA GLN A 640 -31.61 27.01 26.33
C GLN A 640 -32.35 25.83 26.95
N LEU A 641 -33.18 25.12 26.17
CA LEU A 641 -33.95 23.97 26.63
C LEU A 641 -33.06 22.92 27.30
N TYR A 642 -32.00 22.47 26.62
CA TYR A 642 -31.15 21.41 27.16
C TYR A 642 -30.22 21.89 28.29
N ALA A 643 -29.86 23.17 28.31
CA ALA A 643 -29.12 23.76 29.42
C ALA A 643 -30.01 23.89 30.69
N SER A 644 -31.26 24.33 30.55
CA SER A 644 -32.23 24.34 31.67
C SER A 644 -32.55 22.93 32.14
N LYS A 645 -32.70 21.97 31.22
CA LYS A 645 -32.92 20.56 31.57
C LYS A 645 -31.74 19.95 32.32
N LEU A 646 -30.51 20.31 31.96
CA LEU A 646 -29.32 19.94 32.74
C LEU A 646 -29.40 20.48 34.17
N VAL A 647 -29.76 21.76 34.34
CA VAL A 647 -29.95 22.38 35.65
C VAL A 647 -31.00 21.63 36.47
N GLU A 648 -32.15 21.29 35.87
CA GLU A 648 -33.22 20.53 36.52
C GLU A 648 -32.74 19.17 37.04
N LYS A 649 -32.02 18.40 36.21
CA LYS A 649 -31.47 17.08 36.60
C LYS A 649 -30.41 17.19 37.69
N LEU A 650 -29.60 18.25 37.67
CA LEU A 650 -28.62 18.53 38.74
C LEU A 650 -29.31 18.98 40.03
N ARG A 651 -30.41 19.74 39.94
CA ARG A 651 -31.17 20.23 41.11
C ARG A 651 -31.74 19.08 41.93
N SER A 652 -32.41 18.12 41.28
CA SER A 652 -32.93 16.93 41.96
C SER A 652 -31.84 16.09 42.64
N SER A 653 -30.62 16.11 42.08
CA SER A 653 -29.46 15.43 42.65
C SER A 653 -28.79 16.22 43.78
N SER A 654 -28.83 17.56 43.72
CA SER A 654 -28.22 18.48 44.69
C SER A 654 -28.87 18.43 46.07
N GLU A 655 -30.18 18.17 46.13
CA GLU A 655 -30.94 18.02 47.39
C GLU A 655 -30.40 16.86 48.26
N SER A 656 -29.79 15.85 47.63
CA SER A 656 -29.17 14.72 48.33
C SER A 656 -27.76 14.98 48.87
N GLY A 657 -27.11 16.08 48.45
CA GLY A 657 -25.70 16.38 48.76
C GLY A 657 -24.68 15.43 48.08
N THR A 658 -25.13 14.50 47.25
CA THR A 658 -24.27 13.50 46.59
C THR A 658 -23.46 14.13 45.46
N PRO A 659 -22.13 13.93 45.42
CA PRO A 659 -21.29 14.38 44.31
C PRO A 659 -21.78 13.84 42.96
N GLN A 660 -21.79 14.70 41.94
CA GLN A 660 -22.25 14.40 40.59
C GLN A 660 -21.08 14.31 39.62
N ASP A 661 -21.16 13.40 38.65
CA ASP A 661 -20.20 13.31 37.55
C ASP A 661 -20.53 14.36 36.47
N MET A 662 -19.81 15.48 36.50
CA MET A 662 -20.00 16.58 35.56
C MET A 662 -19.63 16.20 34.13
N VAL A 663 -18.67 15.30 33.92
CA VAL A 663 -18.30 14.81 32.58
C VAL A 663 -19.47 14.07 31.95
N LYS A 664 -20.14 13.22 32.73
CA LYS A 664 -21.36 12.53 32.29
C LYS A 664 -22.41 13.56 31.89
N TRP A 665 -22.77 14.47 32.79
CA TRP A 665 -23.83 15.44 32.57
C TRP A 665 -23.59 16.32 31.34
N PHE A 666 -22.39 16.89 31.19
CA PHE A 666 -22.05 17.67 30.00
C PHE A 666 -22.08 16.84 28.72
N SER A 667 -21.68 15.57 28.77
CA SER A 667 -21.73 14.68 27.60
C SER A 667 -23.17 14.36 27.19
N LEU A 668 -24.08 14.17 28.15
CA LEU A 668 -25.50 13.94 27.86
C LEU A 668 -26.15 15.19 27.25
N THR A 669 -25.89 16.36 27.83
CA THR A 669 -26.39 17.65 27.32
C THR A 669 -25.93 17.93 25.90
N ALA A 670 -24.61 17.87 25.65
CA ALA A 670 -24.06 18.13 24.32
C ALA A 670 -24.57 17.14 23.27
N PHE A 671 -24.84 15.89 23.67
CA PHE A 671 -25.40 14.88 22.78
C PHE A 671 -26.85 15.20 22.37
N ASP A 672 -27.70 15.61 23.32
CA ASP A 672 -29.07 16.00 23.04
C ASP A 672 -29.14 17.28 22.20
N VAL A 673 -28.32 18.29 22.53
CA VAL A 673 -28.18 19.53 21.75
C VAL A 673 -27.85 19.22 20.30
N ILE A 674 -26.76 18.49 20.02
CA ILE A 674 -26.35 18.24 18.64
C ILE A 674 -27.32 17.32 17.90
N SER A 675 -27.98 16.39 18.61
CA SER A 675 -28.98 15.51 18.00
C SER A 675 -30.21 16.29 17.55
N ASP A 676 -30.68 17.22 18.36
CA ASP A 676 -31.82 18.05 18.02
C ASP A 676 -31.47 19.07 16.93
N LEU A 677 -30.31 19.74 17.04
CA LEU A 677 -29.81 20.63 15.98
C LEU A 677 -29.60 19.89 14.66
N ALA A 678 -29.10 18.65 14.67
CA ALA A 678 -28.84 17.91 13.43
C ALA A 678 -30.08 17.25 12.82
N PHE A 679 -31.09 16.87 13.61
CA PHE A 679 -32.20 16.01 13.13
C PHE A 679 -33.60 16.52 13.49
N GLY A 680 -33.71 17.67 14.15
CA GLY A 680 -34.96 18.18 14.71
C GLY A 680 -35.53 17.31 15.84
N GLN A 681 -34.74 16.39 16.39
CA GLN A 681 -35.15 15.48 17.45
C GLN A 681 -33.97 15.08 18.36
N ALA A 682 -34.16 15.30 19.67
CA ALA A 682 -33.27 14.85 20.73
C ALA A 682 -32.89 13.36 20.63
N ALA A 683 -31.82 12.98 21.31
CA ALA A 683 -31.54 11.56 21.56
C ALA A 683 -32.21 11.04 22.84
N GLY A 684 -32.62 11.94 23.73
CA GLY A 684 -33.21 11.62 25.04
C GLY A 684 -32.14 11.22 26.07
N CYS A 685 -30.89 11.62 25.88
CA CYS A 685 -29.76 11.21 26.72
C CYS A 685 -29.84 11.77 28.15
N LEU A 686 -30.39 12.98 28.34
CA LEU A 686 -30.61 13.56 29.65
C LEU A 686 -31.75 12.87 30.45
N ASP A 687 -32.67 12.18 29.77
CA ASP A 687 -33.73 11.41 30.43
C ASP A 687 -33.31 9.98 30.71
N ASP A 688 -32.59 9.37 29.77
CA ASP A 688 -32.09 8.01 29.87
C ASP A 688 -30.62 7.95 29.46
N ALA A 689 -29.73 7.81 30.44
CA ALA A 689 -28.30 7.72 30.20
C ALA A 689 -27.88 6.35 29.61
N SER A 690 -28.79 5.38 29.48
CA SER A 690 -28.51 4.06 28.90
C SER A 690 -28.59 4.03 27.36
N GLN A 691 -28.89 5.17 26.74
CA GLN A 691 -29.02 5.29 25.29
C GLN A 691 -27.82 4.68 24.54
N PRO A 692 -28.04 3.71 23.64
CA PRO A 692 -26.96 2.94 23.00
C PRO A 692 -25.94 3.77 22.21
N TRP A 693 -26.31 4.98 21.81
CA TRP A 693 -25.47 5.86 20.99
C TRP A 693 -24.28 6.43 21.77
N LEU A 694 -24.39 6.64 23.08
CA LEU A 694 -23.31 7.16 23.92
C LEU A 694 -22.09 6.21 23.99
N GLN A 695 -22.31 4.89 23.92
CA GLN A 695 -21.22 3.91 23.99
C GLN A 695 -20.35 3.84 22.72
N VAL A 696 -20.82 4.38 21.60
CA VAL A 696 -20.12 4.36 20.31
C VAL A 696 -18.97 5.39 20.26
N ILE A 697 -19.11 6.53 20.94
CA ILE A 697 -18.19 7.68 20.78
C ILE A 697 -16.87 7.47 21.52
N GLY A 698 -16.91 6.97 22.76
CA GLY A 698 -15.70 6.80 23.59
C GLY A 698 -14.71 5.78 23.05
N THR A 699 -15.17 4.76 22.31
CA THR A 699 -14.32 3.69 21.75
C THR A 699 -13.69 4.06 20.40
N ARG A 700 -14.21 5.10 19.72
CA ARG A 700 -13.80 5.46 18.36
C ARG A 700 -12.42 6.10 18.29
N ALA A 701 -12.04 6.95 19.25
CA ALA A 701 -10.74 7.63 19.27
C ALA A 701 -9.56 6.63 19.45
N GLN A 702 -9.72 5.64 20.32
CA GLN A 702 -8.77 4.54 20.48
C GLN A 702 -8.67 3.70 19.20
N GLY A 703 -9.81 3.46 18.54
CA GLY A 703 -9.86 2.81 17.24
C GLY A 703 -9.01 3.54 16.21
N ILE A 704 -9.15 4.86 16.07
CA ILE A 704 -8.36 5.68 15.13
C ILE A 704 -6.86 5.50 15.37
N VAL A 705 -6.40 5.53 16.61
CA VAL A 705 -4.97 5.34 16.92
C VAL A 705 -4.46 3.94 16.55
N ARG A 706 -5.29 2.90 16.71
CA ARG A 706 -4.95 1.55 16.22
C ARG A 706 -4.90 1.49 14.69
N TYR A 707 -5.81 2.17 14.00
CA TYR A 707 -5.78 2.28 12.54
C TYR A 707 -4.59 3.11 12.04
N GLN A 708 -4.21 4.19 12.72
CA GLN A 708 -2.99 4.94 12.41
C GLN A 708 -1.76 4.04 12.41
N PHE A 709 -1.62 3.20 13.46
CA PHE A 709 -0.56 2.20 13.52
C PHE A 709 -0.65 1.19 12.37
N ALA A 710 -1.83 0.60 12.16
CA ALA A 710 -2.01 -0.44 11.16
C ALA A 710 -1.78 0.06 9.74
N ILE A 711 -2.31 1.23 9.37
CA ILE A 711 -2.13 1.83 8.06
C ILE A 711 -0.65 2.15 7.81
N TYR A 712 0.06 2.71 8.80
CA TYR A 712 1.47 3.07 8.65
C TYR A 712 2.36 1.85 8.35
N TYR A 713 2.03 0.69 8.91
CA TYR A 713 2.78 -0.56 8.72
C TYR A 713 2.12 -1.55 7.74
N GLY A 714 1.07 -1.16 7.01
CA GLY A 714 0.38 -2.04 6.05
C GLY A 714 -0.39 -3.21 6.67
N LEU A 715 -0.75 -3.11 7.96
CA LEU A 715 -1.44 -4.14 8.74
C LEU A 715 -2.97 -3.92 8.82
N GLU A 716 -3.52 -3.06 7.97
CA GLU A 716 -4.95 -2.69 7.98
C GLU A 716 -5.89 -3.90 7.79
N LYS A 717 -5.60 -4.78 6.82
CA LYS A 717 -6.36 -6.03 6.58
C LYS A 717 -6.36 -6.94 7.81
N TRP A 718 -5.22 -7.03 8.50
CA TRP A 718 -5.07 -7.82 9.74
C TRP A 718 -5.87 -7.22 10.90
N LEU A 719 -5.83 -5.90 11.05
CA LEU A 719 -6.59 -5.21 12.10
C LEU A 719 -8.09 -5.36 11.88
N GLU A 720 -8.56 -5.29 10.63
CA GLU A 720 -9.97 -5.55 10.30
C GLU A 720 -10.40 -6.97 10.63
N TRP A 721 -9.54 -7.96 10.39
CA TRP A 721 -9.80 -9.35 10.78
C TRP A 721 -9.86 -9.52 12.31
N LEU A 722 -8.90 -8.95 13.05
CA LEU A 722 -8.78 -9.04 14.50
C LEU A 722 -9.71 -8.11 15.28
N ALA A 723 -10.34 -7.12 14.63
CA ALA A 723 -11.13 -6.11 15.32
C ALA A 723 -12.27 -6.75 16.13
N PRO A 724 -12.42 -6.41 17.43
CA PRO A 724 -13.43 -6.99 18.30
C PRO A 724 -14.84 -6.88 17.70
N LYS A 725 -15.64 -7.94 17.79
CA LYS A 725 -17.04 -7.96 17.30
C LYS A 725 -17.86 -6.78 17.85
N ALA A 726 -17.63 -6.41 19.11
CA ALA A 726 -18.28 -5.26 19.74
C ALA A 726 -17.98 -3.92 19.01
N GLN A 727 -16.73 -3.72 18.55
CA GLN A 727 -16.35 -2.51 17.83
C GLN A 727 -16.99 -2.47 16.43
N LYS A 728 -16.99 -3.60 15.71
CA LYS A 728 -17.66 -3.71 14.40
C LYS A 728 -19.17 -3.46 14.52
N LEU A 729 -19.80 -4.06 15.54
CA LEU A 729 -21.22 -3.88 15.83
C LEU A 729 -21.56 -2.43 16.20
N ALA A 730 -20.72 -1.77 17.01
CA ALA A 730 -20.91 -0.38 17.38
C ALA A 730 -20.84 0.57 16.17
N LEU A 731 -19.88 0.35 15.26
CA LEU A 731 -19.76 1.13 14.01
C LEU A 731 -20.97 0.93 13.09
N LYS A 732 -21.40 -0.33 12.90
CA LYS A 732 -22.59 -0.67 12.12
C LYS A 732 -23.84 -0.01 12.69
N LYS A 733 -24.06 -0.16 14.00
CA LYS A 733 -25.21 0.42 14.71
C LYS A 733 -25.24 1.95 14.62
N HIS A 734 -24.09 2.61 14.70
CA HIS A 734 -23.99 4.06 14.50
C HIS A 734 -24.41 4.48 13.08
N GLY A 735 -23.94 3.77 12.06
CA GLY A 735 -24.32 4.01 10.67
C GLY A 735 -25.82 3.83 10.45
N GLU A 736 -26.39 2.74 10.97
CA GLU A 736 -27.82 2.43 10.88
C GLU A 736 -28.69 3.48 11.58
N LEU A 737 -28.34 3.87 12.81
CA LEU A 737 -29.07 4.89 13.56
C LEU A 737 -29.01 6.27 12.88
N THR A 738 -27.84 6.65 12.36
CA THR A 738 -27.68 7.92 11.63
C THR A 738 -28.51 7.91 10.35
N ALA A 739 -28.43 6.83 9.56
CA ALA A 739 -29.21 6.69 8.33
C ALA A 739 -30.72 6.70 8.60
N ALA A 740 -31.17 6.04 9.67
CA ALA A 740 -32.57 6.05 10.07
C ALA A 740 -33.06 7.45 10.46
N LYS A 741 -32.27 8.22 11.23
CA LYS A 741 -32.62 9.61 11.59
C LYS A 741 -32.64 10.54 10.37
N VAL A 742 -31.66 10.43 9.46
CA VAL A 742 -31.66 11.19 8.21
C VAL A 742 -32.88 10.85 7.36
N LYS A 743 -33.17 9.55 7.16
CA LYS A 743 -34.34 9.10 6.39
C LYS A 743 -35.64 9.64 6.98
N ARG A 744 -35.82 9.53 8.30
CA ARG A 744 -36.98 10.09 9.00
C ARG A 744 -37.11 11.60 8.74
N ARG A 745 -36.00 12.34 8.89
CA ARG A 745 -36.01 13.80 8.73
C ARG A 745 -36.35 14.24 7.29
N LEU A 746 -35.89 13.49 6.29
CA LEU A 746 -36.23 13.70 4.88
C LEU A 746 -37.71 13.44 4.55
N GLN A 747 -38.40 12.64 5.38
CA GLN A 747 -39.83 12.32 5.21
C GLN A 747 -40.75 13.29 5.98
N GLN A 748 -40.21 14.12 6.87
CA GLN A 748 -40.99 15.09 7.63
C GLN A 748 -41.24 16.36 6.84
N THR A 749 -42.48 16.85 6.88
CA THR A 749 -42.93 18.11 6.27
C THR A 749 -43.02 19.27 7.28
N GLU A 750 -42.78 19.01 8.56
CA GLU A 750 -42.80 20.02 9.62
C GLU A 750 -41.72 21.09 9.40
N ASN A 751 -42.11 22.36 9.54
CA ASN A 751 -41.24 23.51 9.34
C ASN A 751 -40.39 23.83 10.59
N LYS A 752 -39.76 22.80 11.19
CA LYS A 752 -38.80 22.99 12.28
C LYS A 752 -37.45 23.39 11.68
N LYS A 753 -36.89 24.51 12.16
CA LYS A 753 -35.57 24.97 11.74
C LYS A 753 -34.47 24.18 12.48
N ASP A 754 -33.73 23.37 11.74
CA ASP A 754 -32.62 22.52 12.16
C ASP A 754 -31.49 22.57 11.10
N PHE A 755 -30.34 21.94 11.32
CA PHE A 755 -29.26 21.93 10.32
C PHE A 755 -29.71 21.32 8.99
N MET A 756 -30.52 20.26 9.03
CA MET A 756 -31.00 19.61 7.80
C MET A 756 -31.93 20.52 7.02
N SER A 757 -32.78 21.33 7.66
CA SER A 757 -33.61 22.30 6.93
C SER A 757 -32.77 23.30 6.14
N TYR A 758 -31.71 23.87 6.74
CA TYR A 758 -30.84 24.82 6.03
C TYR A 758 -30.00 24.15 4.93
N ILE A 759 -29.59 22.89 5.13
CA ILE A 759 -28.83 22.13 4.12
C ILE A 759 -29.72 21.81 2.93
N LEU A 760 -30.96 21.39 3.16
CA LEU A 760 -31.93 21.03 2.12
C LEU A 760 -32.47 22.26 1.38
N GLU A 761 -32.58 23.41 2.05
CA GLU A 761 -32.96 24.69 1.44
C GLU A 761 -31.82 25.36 0.65
N ASN A 762 -30.58 24.87 0.76
CA ASN A 762 -29.43 25.47 0.08
C ASN A 762 -29.39 25.08 -1.40
N PRO A 763 -29.56 26.02 -2.35
CA PRO A 763 -29.54 25.71 -3.79
C PRO A 763 -28.16 25.27 -4.30
N GLN A 764 -27.11 25.43 -3.48
CA GLN A 764 -25.75 24.98 -3.77
C GLN A 764 -25.44 23.61 -3.16
N ALA A 765 -26.39 22.99 -2.45
CA ALA A 765 -26.24 21.67 -1.87
C ALA A 765 -26.52 20.58 -2.92
N ASP A 766 -25.52 20.27 -3.73
CA ASP A 766 -25.50 19.04 -4.54
C ASP A 766 -24.94 17.90 -3.68
N LEU A 767 -25.80 17.32 -2.83
CA LEU A 767 -25.44 16.26 -1.88
C LEU A 767 -26.29 15.01 -2.13
N SER A 768 -25.64 13.86 -2.26
CA SER A 768 -26.34 12.57 -2.27
C SER A 768 -26.89 12.23 -0.88
N ASN A 769 -27.85 11.30 -0.80
CA ASN A 769 -28.30 10.76 0.49
C ASN A 769 -27.13 10.17 1.31
N ALA A 770 -26.14 9.56 0.63
CA ALA A 770 -24.95 9.05 1.29
C ALA A 770 -24.06 10.17 1.86
N ASP A 771 -23.93 11.29 1.15
CA ASP A 771 -23.24 12.48 1.64
C ASP A 771 -23.96 13.01 2.89
N LEU A 772 -25.28 13.16 2.87
CA LEU A 772 -26.07 13.62 4.02
C LEU A 772 -25.87 12.74 5.26
N VAL A 773 -25.91 11.41 5.10
CA VAL A 773 -25.68 10.47 6.22
C VAL A 773 -24.26 10.60 6.78
N ARG A 774 -23.24 10.71 5.92
CA ARG A 774 -21.85 10.89 6.35
C ARG A 774 -21.63 12.23 7.05
N MET A 775 -22.24 13.30 6.57
CA MET A 775 -22.19 14.62 7.19
C MET A 775 -22.88 14.64 8.55
N ALA A 776 -24.09 14.08 8.65
CA ALA A 776 -24.81 13.96 9.90
C ALA A 776 -24.04 13.13 10.95
N SER A 777 -23.40 12.02 10.53
CA SER A 777 -22.50 11.25 11.39
C SER A 777 -21.34 12.11 11.93
N ALA A 778 -20.75 12.95 11.08
CA ALA A 778 -19.68 13.86 11.48
C ALA A 778 -20.17 14.91 12.51
N PHE A 779 -21.37 15.47 12.34
CA PHE A 779 -21.94 16.43 13.30
C PHE A 779 -22.14 15.81 14.67
N ILE A 780 -22.77 14.63 14.76
CA ILE A 780 -23.00 13.97 16.05
C ILE A 780 -21.69 13.66 16.77
N VAL A 781 -20.70 13.14 16.07
CA VAL A 781 -19.42 12.75 16.68
C VAL A 781 -18.62 13.99 17.11
N ALA A 782 -18.59 15.03 16.29
CA ALA A 782 -17.84 16.25 16.61
C ALA A 782 -18.53 17.10 17.69
N GLY A 783 -19.85 17.31 17.58
CA GLY A 783 -20.60 18.21 18.45
C GLY A 783 -20.82 17.67 19.86
N SER A 784 -21.09 16.37 20.02
CA SER A 784 -21.35 15.79 21.34
C SER A 784 -20.09 15.75 22.24
N GLY A 785 -18.95 15.33 21.68
CA GLY A 785 -17.74 15.08 22.48
C GLY A 785 -16.93 16.33 22.82
N THR A 786 -16.86 17.30 21.90
CA THR A 786 -15.93 18.43 22.04
C THR A 786 -16.43 19.51 22.99
N ALA A 787 -17.70 19.92 22.89
CA ALA A 787 -18.33 20.89 23.80
C ALA A 787 -18.29 20.38 25.25
N ALA A 788 -18.68 19.12 25.47
CA ALA A 788 -18.60 18.49 26.77
C ALA A 788 -17.18 18.45 27.35
N THR A 789 -16.16 18.33 26.49
CA THR A 789 -14.75 18.32 26.92
C THR A 789 -14.29 19.70 27.36
N ALA A 790 -14.65 20.75 26.61
CA ALA A 790 -14.38 22.13 27.00
C ALA A 790 -15.08 22.48 28.32
N LEU A 791 -16.39 22.18 28.46
CA LEU A 791 -17.14 22.42 29.70
C LEU A 791 -16.49 21.75 30.92
N SER A 792 -16.07 20.48 30.76
CA SER A 792 -15.41 19.74 31.84
C SER A 792 -14.09 20.39 32.27
N GLY A 793 -13.24 20.75 31.30
CA GLY A 793 -11.96 21.41 31.55
C GLY A 793 -12.13 22.79 32.21
N ILE A 794 -13.00 23.63 31.64
CA ILE A 794 -13.31 24.96 32.18
C ILE A 794 -13.81 24.85 33.63
N THR A 795 -14.76 23.95 33.88
CA THR A 795 -15.31 23.73 35.23
C THR A 795 -14.23 23.29 36.21
N TYR A 796 -13.37 22.34 35.83
CA TYR A 796 -12.27 21.89 36.68
C TYR A 796 -11.31 23.03 37.05
N PHE A 797 -10.82 23.79 36.06
CA PHE A 797 -9.87 24.88 36.32
C PHE A 797 -10.49 26.05 37.08
N LEU A 798 -11.77 26.35 36.86
CA LEU A 798 -12.52 27.31 37.66
C LEU A 798 -12.60 26.88 39.13
N CYS A 799 -13.02 25.65 39.42
CA CYS A 799 -13.13 25.18 40.80
C CYS A 799 -11.77 25.09 41.51
N LYS A 800 -10.67 24.91 40.78
CA LYS A 800 -9.30 25.00 41.33
C LYS A 800 -8.81 26.43 41.54
N SER A 801 -9.55 27.45 41.10
CA SER A 801 -9.16 28.87 41.13
C SER A 801 -10.27 29.71 41.81
N PRO A 802 -10.38 29.68 43.15
CA PRO A 802 -11.52 30.27 43.87
C PRO A 802 -11.75 31.76 43.61
N ASP A 803 -10.69 32.53 43.40
CA ASP A 803 -10.75 33.95 43.06
C ASP A 803 -11.39 34.17 41.67
N LYS A 804 -10.99 33.35 40.69
CA LYS A 804 -11.55 33.39 39.33
C LYS A 804 -12.99 32.89 39.30
N TYR A 805 -13.29 31.84 40.07
CA TYR A 805 -14.64 31.33 40.24
C TYR A 805 -15.58 32.41 40.78
N ALA A 806 -15.18 33.07 41.86
CA ALA A 806 -15.97 34.13 42.50
C ALA A 806 -16.26 35.28 41.53
N LYS A 807 -15.23 35.79 40.83
CA LYS A 807 -15.36 36.89 39.87
C LYS A 807 -16.30 36.56 38.70
N LEU A 808 -16.22 35.34 38.16
CA LEU A 808 -17.14 34.88 37.11
C LEU A 808 -18.57 34.73 37.63
N THR A 809 -18.73 34.17 38.82
CA THR A 809 -20.04 33.94 39.45
C THR A 809 -20.73 35.26 39.76
N GLU A 810 -19.97 36.26 40.22
CA GLU A 810 -20.45 37.63 40.44
C GLU A 810 -20.92 38.27 39.13
N GLU A 811 -20.14 38.19 38.05
CA GLU A 811 -20.53 38.71 36.72
C GLU A 811 -21.85 38.08 36.25
N ILE A 812 -21.97 36.75 36.34
CA ILE A 812 -23.16 36.01 35.86
C ILE A 812 -24.39 36.31 36.74
N ARG A 813 -24.27 36.25 38.06
CA ARG A 813 -25.40 36.45 38.98
C ARG A 813 -25.83 37.91 39.09
N GLY A 814 -24.92 38.85 38.83
CA GLY A 814 -25.22 40.27 38.73
C GLY A 814 -25.86 40.69 37.41
N ALA A 815 -25.64 39.93 36.33
CA ALA A 815 -26.18 40.25 35.00
C ALA A 815 -27.63 39.80 34.79
N PHE A 816 -28.13 38.80 35.53
CA PHE A 816 -29.44 38.17 35.28
C PHE A 816 -30.29 38.02 36.54
N SER A 817 -31.54 38.45 36.44
CA SER A 817 -32.56 38.31 37.49
C SER A 817 -33.30 36.99 37.39
N THR A 818 -33.48 36.44 36.18
CA THR A 818 -34.12 35.13 35.96
C THR A 818 -33.29 34.24 35.04
N GLU A 819 -33.57 32.94 35.07
CA GLU A 819 -32.84 31.97 34.24
C GLU A 819 -33.16 32.10 32.73
N GLU A 820 -34.35 32.60 32.38
CA GLU A 820 -34.80 32.83 31.00
C GLU A 820 -34.05 34.00 30.32
N GLU A 821 -33.48 34.93 31.10
CA GLU A 821 -32.66 36.02 30.59
C GLU A 821 -31.29 35.55 30.08
N ILE A 822 -30.90 34.31 30.38
CA ILE A 822 -29.62 33.70 29.98
C ILE A 822 -29.73 33.16 28.54
N THR A 823 -29.52 34.07 27.59
CA THR A 823 -29.65 33.87 26.15
C THR A 823 -28.29 33.92 25.45
N MET A 824 -28.21 33.51 24.18
CA MET A 824 -27.00 33.60 23.37
C MET A 824 -26.52 35.05 23.19
N THR A 825 -27.47 35.98 23.09
CA THR A 825 -27.18 37.42 22.97
C THR A 825 -26.68 37.97 24.29
N SER A 826 -27.42 37.76 25.38
CA SER A 826 -27.08 38.34 26.68
C SER A 826 -25.78 37.78 27.27
N THR A 827 -25.54 36.47 27.13
CA THR A 827 -24.25 35.85 27.51
C THR A 827 -23.10 36.25 26.59
N GLY A 828 -23.38 36.79 25.40
CA GLY A 828 -22.38 37.36 24.48
C GLY A 828 -21.75 38.65 24.98
N GLU A 829 -22.42 39.37 25.88
CA GLU A 829 -21.92 40.62 26.44
C GLU A 829 -21.00 40.41 27.65
N LEU A 830 -21.10 39.27 28.34
CA LEU A 830 -20.32 38.94 29.53
C LEU A 830 -18.83 38.78 29.20
N ARG A 831 -18.04 39.81 29.55
CA ARG A 831 -16.63 39.91 29.16
C ARG A 831 -15.78 38.86 29.86
N TYR A 832 -16.00 38.67 31.16
CA TYR A 832 -15.21 37.75 31.95
C TYR A 832 -15.58 36.27 31.67
N LEU A 833 -16.84 35.97 31.36
CA LEU A 833 -17.25 34.67 30.83
C LEU A 833 -16.53 34.34 29.50
N LYS A 834 -16.48 35.28 28.56
CA LYS A 834 -15.74 35.10 27.29
C LYS A 834 -14.25 34.82 27.56
N ALA A 835 -13.63 35.63 28.41
CA ALA A 835 -12.23 35.46 28.81
C ALA A 835 -11.96 34.11 29.48
N THR A 836 -12.87 33.65 30.34
CA THR A 836 -12.80 32.33 31.00
C THR A 836 -12.85 31.19 29.98
N ILE A 837 -13.76 31.29 29.00
CA ILE A 837 -13.91 30.27 27.95
C ILE A 837 -12.64 30.22 27.08
N GLU A 838 -12.12 31.37 26.65
CA GLU A 838 -10.86 31.42 25.88
C GLU A 838 -9.70 30.80 26.66
N GLU A 839 -9.58 31.12 27.95
CA GLU A 839 -8.51 30.56 28.79
C GLU A 839 -8.65 29.05 29.01
N GLY A 840 -9.87 28.57 29.22
CA GLY A 840 -10.12 27.14 29.35
C GLY A 840 -9.86 26.38 28.06
N LEU A 841 -10.25 26.93 26.91
CA LEU A 841 -9.94 26.36 25.61
C LEU A 841 -8.44 26.40 25.28
N ARG A 842 -7.71 27.42 25.77
CA ARG A 842 -6.24 27.46 25.67
C ARG A 842 -5.62 26.34 26.50
N ILE A 843 -5.84 26.31 27.80
CA ILE A 843 -5.14 25.40 28.72
C ILE A 843 -5.59 23.94 28.62
N TYR A 844 -6.83 23.72 28.18
CA TYR A 844 -7.47 22.41 28.03
C TYR A 844 -8.18 22.32 26.67
N PRO A 845 -7.44 22.31 25.55
CA PRO A 845 -8.02 22.31 24.21
C PRO A 845 -8.73 20.97 23.96
N PRO A 846 -10.00 20.94 23.50
CA PRO A 846 -10.72 19.69 23.24
C PRO A 846 -10.02 18.75 22.25
N SER A 847 -9.24 19.30 21.31
CA SER A 847 -8.39 18.58 20.37
C SER A 847 -6.91 18.93 20.60
N PRO A 848 -6.25 18.32 21.60
CA PRO A 848 -4.91 18.72 22.03
C PRO A 848 -3.78 18.38 21.03
N SER A 849 -4.02 17.44 20.12
CA SER A 849 -3.01 16.91 19.19
C SER A 849 -2.87 17.77 17.92
N ALA A 850 -1.76 17.59 17.20
CA ALA A 850 -1.55 18.23 15.91
C ALA A 850 -2.47 17.64 14.82
N LEU A 851 -2.77 18.46 13.80
CA LEU A 851 -3.46 18.02 12.59
C LEU A 851 -2.44 17.98 11.44
N PRO A 852 -1.66 16.90 11.25
CA PRO A 852 -0.53 16.93 10.34
C PRO A 852 -0.96 17.12 8.88
N ARG A 853 -0.09 17.77 8.12
CA ARG A 853 -0.21 18.02 6.69
C ARG A 853 1.10 17.74 5.97
N PHE A 854 1.04 17.37 4.70
CA PHE A 854 2.20 17.23 3.85
C PHE A 854 2.64 18.56 3.26
N VAL A 855 3.93 18.83 3.39
CA VAL A 855 4.58 19.91 2.64
C VAL A 855 4.54 19.56 1.13
N PRO A 856 4.00 20.44 0.27
CA PRO A 856 3.86 20.20 -1.17
C PRO A 856 5.15 20.49 -1.93
N GLY A 857 5.23 20.01 -3.17
CA GLY A 857 6.31 20.34 -4.10
C GLY A 857 7.71 19.95 -3.59
N ALA A 858 8.70 20.83 -3.79
CA ALA A 858 10.07 20.61 -3.35
C ALA A 858 10.29 20.89 -1.84
N GLY A 859 9.41 21.67 -1.22
CA GLY A 859 9.54 22.13 0.15
C GLY A 859 8.95 23.51 0.37
N GLU A 860 9.02 23.99 1.61
CA GLU A 860 8.49 25.28 2.02
C GLU A 860 9.28 25.84 3.21
N ASP A 861 9.39 27.17 3.30
CA ASP A 861 9.87 27.85 4.51
C ASP A 861 8.77 27.89 5.58
N ILE A 862 9.03 27.29 6.74
CA ILE A 862 8.15 27.30 7.92
C ILE A 862 8.97 27.77 9.12
N ASP A 863 8.54 28.87 9.75
CA ASP A 863 9.27 29.54 10.84
C ASP A 863 10.71 29.94 10.47
N GLY A 864 10.94 30.39 9.24
CA GLY A 864 12.25 30.86 8.77
C GLY A 864 13.25 29.74 8.49
N LYS A 865 12.78 28.49 8.36
CA LYS A 865 13.60 27.33 8.02
C LYS A 865 12.97 26.50 6.92
N TRP A 866 13.81 26.00 6.02
CA TRP A 866 13.38 25.16 4.91
C TRP A 866 12.96 23.77 5.38
N VAL A 867 11.75 23.35 5.00
CA VAL A 867 11.21 22.00 5.23
C VAL A 867 10.98 21.33 3.87
N PRO A 868 11.60 20.18 3.58
CA PRO A 868 11.43 19.49 2.30
C PRO A 868 10.01 18.97 2.06
N GLY A 869 9.64 18.87 0.79
CA GLY A 869 8.39 18.28 0.33
C GLY A 869 8.20 16.84 0.81
N GLY A 870 6.96 16.44 1.09
CA GLY A 870 6.62 15.12 1.64
C GLY A 870 6.84 14.97 3.15
N THR A 871 7.43 15.97 3.83
CA THR A 871 7.50 16.01 5.29
C THR A 871 6.11 16.23 5.89
N ALA A 872 5.77 15.48 6.94
CA ALA A 872 4.56 15.76 7.72
C ALA A 872 4.84 16.90 8.72
N VAL A 873 4.00 17.93 8.73
CA VAL A 873 4.12 19.08 9.63
C VAL A 873 2.79 19.41 10.27
N GLY A 874 2.81 19.87 11.52
CA GLY A 874 1.61 20.34 12.19
C GLY A 874 1.92 21.10 13.47
N VAL A 875 0.98 21.95 13.89
CA VAL A 875 1.08 22.69 15.16
C VAL A 875 0.44 21.85 16.27
N HIS A 876 1.20 21.52 17.30
CA HIS A 876 0.70 20.72 18.42
C HIS A 876 -0.01 21.61 19.44
N GLN A 877 -1.34 21.56 19.47
CA GLN A 877 -2.17 22.55 20.17
C GLN A 877 -1.87 22.64 21.66
N LEU A 878 -1.80 21.50 22.37
CA LEU A 878 -1.50 21.50 23.81
C LEU A 878 -0.14 22.14 24.11
N SER A 879 0.87 21.88 23.26
CA SER A 879 2.21 22.47 23.40
C SER A 879 2.21 23.95 23.06
N ALA A 880 1.52 24.36 21.99
CA ALA A 880 1.39 25.75 21.59
C ALA A 880 0.70 26.59 22.67
N SER A 881 -0.33 26.03 23.30
CA SER A 881 -1.07 26.63 24.41
C SER A 881 -0.26 26.76 25.69
N ARG A 882 0.70 25.86 25.95
CA ARG A 882 1.47 25.81 27.21
C ARG A 882 2.94 26.18 27.05
N SER A 883 3.33 26.66 25.87
CA SER A 883 4.70 27.08 25.59
C SER A 883 5.00 28.42 26.27
N LYS A 884 6.07 28.46 27.07
CA LYS A 884 6.63 29.71 27.62
C LYS A 884 7.12 30.70 26.55
N HIS A 885 7.26 30.26 25.30
CA HIS A 885 7.57 31.15 24.17
C HIS A 885 6.36 31.94 23.70
N ASN A 886 5.15 31.46 24.02
CA ASN A 886 3.89 32.08 23.59
C ASN A 886 3.15 32.74 24.75
N TRP A 887 3.35 32.29 25.99
CA TRP A 887 2.53 32.73 27.14
C TRP A 887 3.34 32.95 28.41
N THR A 888 2.97 33.99 29.15
CA THR A 888 3.38 34.29 30.52
C THR A 888 2.60 33.39 31.48
N ASN A 889 3.29 32.70 32.38
CA ASN A 889 2.72 31.70 33.29
C ASN A 889 1.80 30.71 32.56
N PRO A 890 2.34 29.94 31.58
CA PRO A 890 1.54 29.19 30.61
C PRO A 890 0.66 28.10 31.21
N ASN A 891 1.01 27.59 32.39
CA ASN A 891 0.31 26.49 33.04
C ASN A 891 -0.77 26.95 34.03
N ASP A 892 -0.85 28.26 34.30
CA ASP A 892 -1.84 28.81 35.22
C ASP A 892 -3.12 29.18 34.47
N PHE A 893 -4.26 29.03 35.14
CA PHE A 893 -5.57 29.42 34.61
C PHE A 893 -5.82 30.90 34.90
N ILE A 894 -5.60 31.76 33.91
CA ILE A 894 -5.66 33.22 34.06
C ILE A 894 -6.59 33.82 32.98
N PRO A 895 -7.91 33.90 33.24
CA PRO A 895 -8.84 34.57 32.32
C PRO A 895 -8.44 36.01 31.99
N GLU A 896 -7.83 36.73 32.92
CA GLU A 896 -7.39 38.12 32.76
C GLU A 896 -6.46 38.35 31.57
N ARG A 897 -5.74 37.33 31.07
CA ARG A 897 -4.90 37.48 29.87
C ARG A 897 -5.70 37.81 28.60
N TRP A 898 -7.01 37.57 28.61
CA TRP A 898 -7.93 37.86 27.52
C TRP A 898 -8.70 39.17 27.72
N MET A 899 -8.32 39.94 28.75
CA MET A 899 -8.86 41.25 29.08
C MET A 899 -7.82 42.33 28.75
N ASP A 900 -8.23 43.61 28.87
CA ASP A 900 -7.37 44.77 28.60
C ASP A 900 -6.40 45.03 29.78
N GLU A 901 -5.54 44.05 30.08
CA GLU A 901 -4.53 44.11 31.16
C GLU A 901 -3.10 44.06 30.62
N SER A 902 -2.31 45.11 30.89
CA SER A 902 -0.94 45.27 30.37
C SER A 902 0.05 44.16 30.76
N SER A 903 -0.22 43.43 31.85
CA SER A 903 0.66 42.37 32.37
C SER A 903 0.82 41.17 31.42
N PHE A 904 -0.03 41.06 30.38
CA PHE A 904 -0.03 39.95 29.42
C PHE A 904 0.15 40.41 27.97
N ASP A 905 0.64 41.64 27.74
CA ASP A 905 0.84 42.19 26.39
C ASP A 905 1.88 41.41 25.57
N SER A 906 2.79 40.70 26.23
CA SER A 906 3.78 39.83 25.59
C SER A 906 3.24 38.46 25.15
N ASP A 907 2.00 38.11 25.51
CA ASP A 907 1.41 36.83 25.13
C ASP A 907 1.01 36.80 23.65
N ASP A 908 1.47 35.79 22.92
CA ASP A 908 1.02 35.51 21.56
C ASP A 908 -0.31 34.76 21.58
N ARG A 909 -1.40 35.52 21.75
CA ARG A 909 -2.77 35.00 21.73
C ARG A 909 -3.12 34.22 20.47
N SER A 910 -2.43 34.48 19.35
CA SER A 910 -2.68 33.80 18.09
C SER A 910 -2.12 32.39 18.02
N ALA A 911 -1.29 31.98 18.98
CA ALA A 911 -0.86 30.60 19.16
C ALA A 911 -1.98 29.67 19.67
N SER A 912 -3.02 30.22 20.32
CA SER A 912 -4.22 29.48 20.73
C SER A 912 -5.18 29.37 19.54
N GLN A 913 -5.33 28.15 18.99
CA GLN A 913 -6.26 27.87 17.89
C GLN A 913 -7.10 26.62 18.21
N PRO A 914 -7.94 26.65 19.26
CA PRO A 914 -8.76 25.49 19.67
C PRO A 914 -9.75 25.03 18.58
N PHE A 915 -10.05 25.91 17.62
CA PHE A 915 -10.90 25.65 16.46
C PHE A 915 -10.12 25.47 15.15
N SER A 916 -8.79 25.33 15.21
CA SER A 916 -7.87 25.34 14.06
C SER A 916 -7.94 26.64 13.24
N PHE A 917 -7.12 26.75 12.20
CA PHE A 917 -6.95 27.94 11.37
C PHE A 917 -7.27 27.67 9.88
N GLY A 918 -7.62 28.74 9.14
CA GLY A 918 -7.79 28.73 7.68
C GLY A 918 -9.03 28.02 7.13
N PRO A 919 -9.06 27.67 5.82
CA PRO A 919 -10.24 27.14 5.13
C PRO A 919 -10.79 25.81 5.70
N ARG A 920 -9.96 25.11 6.48
CA ARG A 920 -10.27 23.83 7.14
C ARG A 920 -10.59 23.99 8.63
N ASN A 921 -10.78 25.21 9.14
CA ASN A 921 -11.12 25.44 10.53
C ASN A 921 -12.50 24.85 10.91
N CYS A 922 -12.76 24.74 12.22
CA CYS A 922 -14.00 24.19 12.75
C CYS A 922 -15.21 24.98 12.23
N ILE A 923 -16.14 24.28 11.58
CA ILE A 923 -17.38 24.89 11.08
C ILE A 923 -18.35 25.22 12.22
N GLY A 924 -18.31 24.44 13.31
CA GLY A 924 -19.16 24.63 14.49
C GLY A 924 -18.64 25.64 15.51
N LYS A 925 -17.66 26.48 15.16
CA LYS A 925 -17.03 27.43 16.11
C LYS A 925 -18.05 28.31 16.82
N SER A 926 -18.91 28.99 16.06
CA SER A 926 -19.91 29.92 16.61
C SER A 926 -20.93 29.21 17.51
N MET A 927 -21.39 28.03 17.09
CA MET A 927 -22.31 27.18 17.86
C MET A 927 -21.68 26.76 19.19
N ALA A 928 -20.43 26.28 19.16
CA ALA A 928 -19.72 25.84 20.36
C ALA A 928 -19.59 26.99 21.38
N TYR A 929 -19.21 28.20 20.96
CA TYR A 929 -19.17 29.34 21.89
C TYR A 929 -20.54 29.67 22.49
N ALA A 930 -21.63 29.57 21.73
CA ALA A 930 -22.97 29.80 22.25
C ALA A 930 -23.35 28.75 23.30
N GLU A 931 -23.12 27.47 23.00
CA GLU A 931 -23.37 26.36 23.91
C GLU A 931 -22.55 26.49 25.20
N LEU A 932 -21.24 26.76 25.10
CA LEU A 932 -20.37 26.93 26.28
C LEU A 932 -20.82 28.07 27.18
N ARG A 933 -21.19 29.22 26.60
CA ARG A 933 -21.65 30.40 27.34
C ARG A 933 -22.96 30.13 28.06
N ILE A 934 -23.96 29.61 27.36
CA ILE A 934 -25.30 29.36 27.94
C ILE A 934 -25.22 28.30 29.05
N VAL A 935 -24.51 27.19 28.80
CA VAL A 935 -24.42 26.10 29.78
C VAL A 935 -23.65 26.55 31.03
N LEU A 936 -22.50 27.22 30.89
CA LEU A 936 -21.75 27.71 32.04
C LEU A 936 -22.51 28.79 32.81
N ALA A 937 -23.15 29.73 32.12
CA ALA A 937 -23.93 30.79 32.75
C ALA A 937 -25.10 30.21 33.56
N LYS A 938 -25.92 29.34 32.96
CA LYS A 938 -27.05 28.70 33.68
C LYS A 938 -26.59 27.84 34.84
N LEU A 939 -25.47 27.13 34.70
CA LEU A 939 -24.91 26.30 35.76
C LEU A 939 -24.45 27.13 36.97
N LEU A 940 -23.63 28.17 36.75
CA LEU A 940 -23.08 29.01 37.82
C LEU A 940 -24.11 29.99 38.39
N TRP A 941 -25.13 30.36 37.61
CA TRP A 941 -26.25 31.14 38.12
C TRP A 941 -27.08 30.34 39.15
N ASN A 942 -27.22 29.02 38.93
CA ASN A 942 -28.03 28.13 39.77
C ASN A 942 -27.26 27.47 40.92
N PHE A 943 -25.97 27.21 40.77
CA PHE A 943 -25.20 26.39 41.71
C PHE A 943 -23.84 26.98 42.09
N ASP A 944 -23.41 26.67 43.31
CA ASP A 944 -22.00 26.70 43.73
C ASP A 944 -21.41 25.29 43.59
N LEU A 945 -20.34 25.18 42.79
CA LEU A 945 -19.67 23.91 42.48
C LEU A 945 -18.41 23.75 43.33
N GLU A 946 -18.24 22.56 43.89
CA GLU A 946 -17.08 22.19 44.70
C GLU A 946 -16.56 20.83 44.26
N LEU A 947 -15.28 20.74 43.88
CA LEU A 947 -14.66 19.44 43.55
C LEU A 947 -14.53 18.59 44.81
N VAL A 948 -14.69 17.27 44.66
CA VAL A 948 -14.33 16.32 45.73
C VAL A 948 -12.89 15.84 45.56
N ASP A 949 -12.31 15.31 46.64
CA ASP A 949 -10.90 14.88 46.72
C ASP A 949 -10.45 14.00 45.54
N SER A 950 -11.31 13.06 45.10
CA SER A 950 -10.99 12.16 43.98
C SER A 950 -10.76 12.88 42.65
N SER A 951 -11.23 14.12 42.53
CA SER A 951 -11.12 14.97 41.34
C SER A 951 -10.09 16.09 41.48
N GLU A 952 -9.30 16.17 42.54
CA GLU A 952 -8.30 17.24 42.69
C GLU A 952 -7.21 17.21 41.59
N ASP A 953 -6.75 16.01 41.21
CA ASP A 953 -5.72 15.78 40.20
C ASP A 953 -6.29 15.30 38.85
N TRP A 954 -7.54 15.68 38.55
CA TRP A 954 -8.33 15.14 37.43
C TRP A 954 -7.63 15.17 36.06
N VAL A 955 -6.84 16.21 35.73
CA VAL A 955 -6.13 16.30 34.45
C VAL A 955 -5.06 15.22 34.29
N ARG A 956 -4.34 14.89 35.37
CA ARG A 956 -3.24 13.90 35.34
C ARG A 956 -3.73 12.46 35.23
N GLN A 957 -4.98 12.20 35.62
CA GLN A 957 -5.59 10.88 35.56
C GLN A 957 -6.10 10.49 34.16
N GLN A 958 -6.04 11.41 33.20
CA GLN A 958 -6.60 11.23 31.86
C GLN A 958 -5.59 10.80 30.82
N LYS A 959 -6.11 10.24 29.73
CA LYS A 959 -5.34 9.89 28.53
C LYS A 959 -5.75 10.76 27.36
N ILE A 960 -4.83 10.96 26.43
CA ILE A 960 -5.07 11.67 25.18
C ILE A 960 -4.70 10.74 24.02
N TYR A 961 -5.70 10.43 23.19
CA TYR A 961 -5.50 9.79 21.90
C TYR A 961 -5.55 10.89 20.82
N LEU A 962 -6.65 10.98 20.07
CA LEU A 962 -6.97 12.15 19.26
C LEU A 962 -7.61 13.29 20.09
N ILE A 963 -8.43 12.88 21.05
CA ILE A 963 -9.17 13.72 22.00
C ILE A 963 -8.95 13.17 23.41
N TRP A 964 -9.35 13.94 24.42
CA TRP A 964 -9.31 13.52 25.82
C TRP A 964 -10.20 12.31 26.07
N GLN A 965 -9.63 11.27 26.68
CA GLN A 965 -10.39 10.22 27.35
C GLN A 965 -10.63 10.67 28.79
N LYS A 966 -11.78 11.33 28.98
CA LYS A 966 -12.17 11.90 30.26
C LYS A 966 -12.52 10.81 31.29
N VAL A 967 -11.97 10.95 32.48
CA VAL A 967 -12.42 10.22 33.68
C VAL A 967 -13.54 11.04 34.35
N PRO A 968 -14.38 10.45 35.22
CA PRO A 968 -15.42 11.20 35.92
C PRO A 968 -14.88 12.45 36.61
N LEU A 969 -15.57 13.59 36.47
CA LEU A 969 -15.26 14.83 37.20
C LEU A 969 -16.32 15.00 38.28
N MET A 970 -15.99 14.57 39.50
CA MET A 970 -16.93 14.55 40.59
C MET A 970 -16.97 15.92 41.29
N ALA A 971 -18.15 16.54 41.33
CA ALA A 971 -18.37 17.81 42.01
C ALA A 971 -19.68 17.80 42.80
N LYS A 972 -19.70 18.47 43.94
CA LYS A 972 -20.95 18.81 44.64
C LYS A 972 -21.54 20.04 44.00
N CYS A 973 -22.81 19.96 43.59
CA CYS A 973 -23.59 21.11 43.14
C CYS A 973 -24.46 21.56 44.31
N ARG A 974 -24.17 22.71 44.91
CA ARG A 974 -25.00 23.28 45.99
C ARG A 974 -25.91 24.35 45.39
N PRO A 975 -27.23 24.35 45.64
CA PRO A 975 -28.11 25.41 45.17
C PRO A 975 -27.61 26.77 45.65
N ARG A 976 -27.71 27.79 44.78
CA ARG A 976 -27.46 29.18 45.13
C ARG A 976 -28.31 29.56 46.35
N LEU A 977 -27.67 30.13 47.38
CA LEU A 977 -28.32 30.69 48.57
C LEU A 977 -29.05 32.00 48.26
#